data_AF-A0A1V5HPE6-F1
#
_entry.id   AF-A0A1V5HPE6-F1
#
_cell.length_a   1.000
_cell.length_b   1.000
_cell.length_c   1.000
_cell.angle_alpha   90.00
_cell.angle_beta   90.00
_cell.angle_gamma   90.00
#
_symmetry.space_group_name_H-M   'P 1'
#
loop_
_entity.id
_entity.type
_entity.pdbx_description
1 polymer ?
#
loop_
_entity_poly.entity_id
_entity_poly.type
_entity_poly.pdbx_seq_one_letter_code
_entity_poly.pdbx_strand_id
1 'polypeptide(L)'
;MKGLFKFLFGLFIFLIITVVVPIGILYYQVSDSRDLAPVELYADDITVQSQISKMMARALESEEDEIYLAFSEEELNLLLFAVIRESVNPDYYKTTSEADTVIQSMDIPTEVPLVGGKKAVLKHAYAKINGNEVSVYMTARALGIKTSLNFGLSITESEGVFKLTITRLGVGKFNLLGTLGKMILKPIMKSMQITDKINEEINYNKLPIVFDESDFSFSLSKADLGDLLVNLTAGDEETPNELLGQLLGVLTGTDNDLFGMGVFDAGEPVFGVRLNLTELKYNAVLDGAPVYRLDYQDYKTKMNLLLAANPTEHFAAMNQFLINGFDKLSPADQMTVSSLDFSSVGIAANTISSFKGLVNVPAVDLEAAISTDLYAELADLSDALISLEIKEDLINQLLFTNGLIGLGYHSFYDDEGTKKVIYAGVEAVWLDIIDDQLGFKLIFNFNGRQISLFTNFTNTSTDKTKIEAEFNELRMGTIAFSDDMKATILKLLQDSLGGSEMSIIGVVDNRLVIDSNAFLEEFGTEGSLAALLDIIREEQMLALDLIRPDLATGGAISFRIDLSKIKTNEDVAAKLQETSTPFNTTTFIENKTQSLLISGLGGGEQKISFSNTDFNRLVYQKTNGYDGFSNVTTLPDGVTNFTYQVTGIFFEFGPTTTTMKFVVEINGLQTVITLPTTVQTTALEDQIILVLGDAIGLGQTSVDSDFLLDMLGDNFSNLELLTYDSTNKSLIIDKEVFNSFMAVGGASTPLTVEKIRIVQGAFDVIVSYTDPFLGNLIDSASGSLETVLGSDFVDYNAFDTTNPEQQQAVEELNQTLDDIQNVLNDPEQELTMEDTTALIEAINNLDEANQQIFLDQLENSSGSADLLALYDDLFGN
;
A
#
# COMPACT_ATOMS: atom_id res chain seq x y z
N MET A 1 51.77 102.17 -16.40
CA MET A 1 50.91 101.49 -17.39
C MET A 1 51.21 99.99 -17.56
N LYS A 2 52.42 99.54 -17.92
CA LYS A 2 52.71 98.10 -18.12
C LYS A 2 52.46 97.20 -16.89
N GLY A 3 52.69 97.68 -15.67
CA GLY A 3 52.42 96.92 -14.43
C GLY A 3 50.94 96.75 -14.09
N LEU A 4 50.12 97.79 -14.28
CA LEU A 4 48.67 97.74 -14.07
C LEU A 4 47.99 96.80 -15.08
N PHE A 5 48.46 96.81 -16.34
CA PHE A 5 47.93 95.91 -17.37
C PHE A 5 48.29 94.44 -17.10
N LYS A 6 49.51 94.14 -16.61
CA LYS A 6 49.88 92.79 -16.17
C LYS A 6 49.08 92.33 -14.94
N PHE A 7 48.78 93.23 -14.01
CA PHE A 7 47.95 92.91 -12.83
C PHE A 7 46.49 92.67 -13.21
N LEU A 8 45.87 93.55 -14.02
CA LEU A 8 44.49 93.37 -14.49
C LEU A 8 44.35 92.14 -15.39
N PHE A 9 45.33 91.89 -16.27
CA PHE A 9 45.36 90.68 -17.10
C PHE A 9 45.59 89.42 -16.26
N GLY A 10 46.46 89.48 -15.24
CA GLY A 10 46.66 88.41 -14.28
C GLY A 10 45.43 88.14 -13.40
N LEU A 11 44.71 89.19 -12.99
CA LEU A 11 43.43 89.10 -12.27
C LEU A 11 42.33 88.53 -13.18
N PHE A 12 42.30 88.92 -14.45
CA PHE A 12 41.34 88.41 -15.42
C PHE A 12 41.61 86.94 -15.75
N ILE A 13 42.88 86.55 -15.94
CA ILE A 13 43.28 85.14 -16.08
C ILE A 13 43.00 84.36 -14.80
N PHE A 14 43.30 84.92 -13.62
CA PHE A 14 42.95 84.31 -12.35
C PHE A 14 41.44 84.12 -12.25
N LEU A 15 40.61 85.12 -12.56
CA LEU A 15 39.16 85.01 -12.52
C LEU A 15 38.62 84.02 -13.56
N ILE A 16 39.25 83.92 -14.74
CA ILE A 16 38.97 82.89 -15.72
C ILE A 16 39.30 81.50 -15.14
N ILE A 17 40.48 81.31 -14.54
CA ILE A 17 40.92 80.01 -14.02
C ILE A 17 40.14 79.61 -12.76
N THR A 18 39.77 80.55 -11.89
CA THR A 18 39.16 80.28 -10.58
C THR A 18 37.62 80.25 -10.65
N VAL A 19 37.01 80.90 -11.65
CA VAL A 19 35.53 80.98 -11.76
C VAL A 19 35.04 80.43 -13.11
N VAL A 20 35.60 80.89 -14.24
CA VAL A 20 35.10 80.50 -15.57
C VAL A 20 35.44 79.05 -15.91
N VAL A 21 36.67 78.59 -15.61
CA VAL A 21 37.11 77.22 -15.88
C VAL A 21 36.35 76.21 -15.00
N PRO A 22 36.16 76.40 -13.68
CA PRO A 22 35.36 75.48 -12.87
C PRO A 22 33.89 75.46 -13.28
N ILE A 23 33.27 76.61 -13.59
CA ILE A 23 31.89 76.67 -14.10
C ILE A 23 31.80 76.00 -15.48
N GLY A 24 32.78 76.20 -16.36
CA GLY A 24 32.86 75.56 -17.67
C GLY A 24 33.05 74.05 -17.58
N ILE A 25 33.84 73.57 -16.63
CA ILE A 25 34.02 72.15 -16.33
C ILE A 25 32.72 71.55 -15.77
N LEU A 26 32.07 72.22 -14.82
CA LEU A 26 30.75 71.82 -14.31
C LEU A 26 29.69 71.78 -15.42
N TYR A 27 29.65 72.80 -16.28
CA TYR A 27 28.77 72.84 -17.45
C TYR A 27 29.05 71.67 -18.39
N TYR A 28 30.32 71.39 -18.70
CA TYR A 28 30.70 70.26 -19.54
C TYR A 28 30.37 68.90 -18.90
N GLN A 29 30.49 68.79 -17.58
CA GLN A 29 30.16 67.60 -16.82
C GLN A 29 28.66 67.38 -16.70
N VAL A 30 27.85 68.43 -16.59
CA VAL A 30 26.39 68.33 -16.51
C VAL A 30 25.75 68.25 -17.90
N SER A 31 26.39 68.78 -18.94
CA SER A 31 25.83 68.73 -20.30
C SER A 31 26.05 67.35 -20.96
N ASP A 32 24.96 66.73 -21.37
CA ASP A 32 24.94 65.56 -22.24
C ASP A 32 23.84 65.74 -23.28
N SER A 33 24.20 65.67 -24.55
CA SER A 33 23.28 65.81 -25.68
C SER A 33 22.89 64.49 -26.31
N ARG A 34 23.37 63.36 -25.78
CA ARG A 34 23.04 62.03 -26.31
C ARG A 34 21.63 61.65 -25.91
N ASP A 35 20.87 61.24 -26.92
CA ASP A 35 19.49 60.80 -26.82
C ASP A 35 19.37 59.60 -27.77
N LEU A 36 19.18 58.42 -27.20
CA LEU A 36 19.20 57.13 -27.90
C LEU A 36 17.90 56.35 -27.65
N ALA A 37 16.83 57.04 -27.27
CA ALA A 37 15.53 56.41 -27.12
C ALA A 37 15.05 55.87 -28.48
N PRO A 38 14.58 54.60 -28.55
CA PRO A 38 14.15 53.97 -29.79
C PRO A 38 12.73 54.41 -30.16
N VAL A 39 12.57 55.70 -30.44
CA VAL A 39 11.28 56.35 -30.69
C VAL A 39 10.52 55.77 -31.89
N GLU A 40 11.25 55.11 -32.80
CA GLU A 40 10.71 54.37 -33.95
C GLU A 40 9.86 53.15 -33.56
N LEU A 41 9.99 52.65 -32.33
CA LEU A 41 9.24 51.51 -31.82
C LEU A 41 7.97 51.92 -31.04
N TYR A 42 7.78 53.22 -30.78
CA TYR A 42 6.69 53.71 -29.94
C TYR A 42 5.38 53.76 -30.75
N ALA A 43 4.39 52.98 -30.31
CA ALA A 43 3.08 52.87 -30.95
C ALA A 43 1.93 52.93 -29.92
N ASP A 44 0.72 53.22 -30.39
CA ASP A 44 -0.47 53.42 -29.55
C ASP A 44 -0.88 52.16 -28.77
N ASP A 45 -0.56 50.98 -29.27
CA ASP A 45 -0.92 49.67 -28.71
C ASP A 45 0.02 49.16 -27.61
N ILE A 46 1.17 49.82 -27.38
CA ILE A 46 2.17 49.39 -26.38
C ILE A 46 1.74 49.71 -24.95
N THR A 47 1.22 48.73 -24.23
CA THR A 47 0.81 48.87 -22.82
C THR A 47 1.71 48.08 -21.87
N VAL A 48 1.71 48.43 -20.57
CA VAL A 48 2.49 47.70 -19.55
C VAL A 48 2.07 46.23 -19.54
N GLN A 49 0.75 46.00 -19.54
CA GLN A 49 0.18 44.66 -19.61
C GLN A 49 0.63 43.90 -20.87
N SER A 50 0.65 44.54 -22.05
CA SER A 50 1.09 43.88 -23.28
C SER A 50 2.54 43.41 -23.22
N GLN A 51 3.45 44.19 -22.61
CA GLN A 51 4.87 43.85 -22.54
C GLN A 51 5.11 42.73 -21.52
N ILE A 52 4.42 42.77 -20.38
CA ILE A 52 4.45 41.68 -19.39
C ILE A 52 3.89 40.40 -20.01
N SER A 53 2.75 40.47 -20.71
CA SER A 53 2.19 39.32 -21.43
C SER A 53 3.17 38.73 -22.44
N LYS A 54 3.86 39.56 -23.25
CA LYS A 54 4.86 39.09 -24.22
C LYS A 54 6.06 38.41 -23.56
N MET A 55 6.57 38.97 -22.47
CA MET A 55 7.62 38.36 -21.67
C MET A 55 7.19 36.98 -21.14
N MET A 56 6.00 36.91 -20.53
CA MET A 56 5.43 35.67 -20.02
C MET A 56 5.23 34.64 -21.14
N ALA A 57 4.70 35.06 -22.29
CA ALA A 57 4.49 34.22 -23.46
C ALA A 57 5.79 33.57 -23.92
N ARG A 58 6.82 34.38 -24.17
CA ARG A 58 8.14 33.89 -24.58
C ARG A 58 8.73 32.93 -23.57
N ALA A 59 8.70 33.29 -22.28
CA ALA A 59 9.26 32.46 -21.22
C ALA A 59 8.58 31.08 -21.17
N LEU A 60 7.25 31.06 -21.26
CA LEU A 60 6.43 29.87 -21.15
C LEU A 60 6.40 29.01 -22.44
N GLU A 61 6.67 29.61 -23.61
CA GLU A 61 6.73 28.91 -24.91
C GLU A 61 8.12 28.42 -25.28
N SER A 62 9.17 28.90 -24.61
CA SER A 62 10.53 28.36 -24.80
C SER A 62 10.52 26.84 -24.60
N GLU A 63 11.30 26.11 -25.41
CA GLU A 63 11.58 24.68 -25.20
C GLU A 63 12.88 24.45 -24.41
N GLU A 64 13.60 25.54 -24.08
CA GLU A 64 14.85 25.46 -23.32
C GLU A 64 14.57 25.15 -21.84
N ASP A 65 15.53 24.45 -21.22
CA ASP A 65 15.45 24.09 -19.79
C ASP A 65 15.70 25.31 -18.87
N GLU A 66 16.26 26.40 -19.41
CA GLU A 66 16.34 27.70 -18.75
C GLU A 66 15.16 28.59 -19.18
N ILE A 67 14.36 29.02 -18.22
CA ILE A 67 13.22 29.90 -18.41
C ILE A 67 13.62 31.32 -18.02
N TYR A 68 13.52 32.24 -18.98
CA TYR A 68 13.85 33.64 -18.79
C TYR A 68 12.58 34.50 -18.69
N LEU A 69 12.22 34.86 -17.45
CA LEU A 69 11.27 35.92 -17.14
C LEU A 69 12.03 37.25 -17.13
N ALA A 70 12.53 37.63 -18.30
CA ALA A 70 13.43 38.75 -18.48
C ALA A 70 13.04 39.57 -19.71
N PHE A 71 13.50 40.82 -19.77
CA PHE A 71 13.28 41.73 -20.89
C PHE A 71 14.61 41.97 -21.63
N SER A 72 14.57 41.97 -22.96
CA SER A 72 15.69 42.47 -23.77
C SER A 72 15.82 44.00 -23.64
N GLU A 73 16.92 44.58 -24.15
CA GLU A 73 17.09 46.04 -24.16
C GLU A 73 15.91 46.74 -24.88
N GLU A 74 15.44 46.18 -25.99
CA GLU A 74 14.30 46.71 -26.74
C GLU A 74 13.00 46.68 -25.92
N GLU A 75 12.73 45.55 -25.28
CA GLU A 75 11.51 45.35 -24.48
C GLU A 75 11.51 46.19 -23.20
N LEU A 76 12.67 46.37 -22.55
CA LEU A 76 12.80 47.31 -21.43
C LEU A 76 12.48 48.74 -21.85
N ASN A 77 12.89 49.14 -23.06
CA ASN A 77 12.57 50.46 -23.61
C ASN A 77 11.06 50.62 -23.87
N LEU A 78 10.42 49.60 -24.44
CA LEU A 78 8.97 49.57 -24.64
C LEU A 78 8.21 49.58 -23.32
N LEU A 79 8.68 48.85 -22.31
CA LEU A 79 8.11 48.86 -20.96
C LEU A 79 8.22 50.24 -20.32
N LEU A 80 9.38 50.89 -20.39
CA LEU A 80 9.57 52.27 -19.90
C LEU A 80 8.62 53.25 -20.61
N PHE A 81 8.47 53.13 -21.94
CA PHE A 81 7.52 53.91 -22.71
C PHE A 81 6.08 53.72 -22.21
N ALA A 82 5.65 52.47 -22.03
CA ALA A 82 4.32 52.15 -21.55
C ALA A 82 4.05 52.69 -20.14
N VAL A 83 5.00 52.49 -19.20
CA VAL A 83 4.89 53.00 -17.82
C VAL A 83 4.76 54.52 -17.81
N ILE A 84 5.58 55.23 -18.60
CA ILE A 84 5.48 56.69 -18.72
C ILE A 84 4.10 57.08 -19.21
N ARG A 85 3.60 56.44 -20.26
CA ARG A 85 2.33 56.80 -20.87
C ARG A 85 1.17 56.55 -19.91
N GLU A 86 1.13 55.40 -19.26
CA GLU A 86 0.01 55.03 -18.39
C GLU A 86 0.05 55.73 -17.04
N SER A 87 1.23 55.97 -16.48
CA SER A 87 1.37 56.45 -15.10
C SER A 87 1.78 57.93 -14.97
N VAL A 88 2.37 58.53 -16.01
CA VAL A 88 2.96 59.89 -15.92
C VAL A 88 2.35 60.86 -16.91
N ASN A 89 2.33 60.53 -18.21
CA ASN A 89 1.75 61.37 -19.27
C ASN A 89 1.00 60.53 -20.33
N PRO A 90 -0.34 60.44 -20.24
CA PRO A 90 -1.18 59.71 -21.20
C PRO A 90 -1.09 60.17 -22.65
N ASP A 91 -0.61 61.39 -22.92
CA ASP A 91 -0.44 61.93 -24.26
C ASP A 91 1.00 61.74 -24.78
N TYR A 92 1.88 61.07 -24.03
CA TYR A 92 3.28 60.85 -24.42
C TYR A 92 3.38 60.08 -25.76
N TYR A 93 3.97 60.72 -26.77
CA TYR A 93 4.11 60.24 -28.15
C TYR A 93 2.80 59.86 -28.88
N LYS A 94 1.65 60.36 -28.40
CA LYS A 94 0.36 60.16 -29.04
C LYS A 94 0.20 60.91 -30.37
N THR A 95 0.93 62.01 -30.55
CA THR A 95 1.03 62.73 -31.83
C THR A 95 2.47 63.18 -32.11
N THR A 96 2.73 63.73 -33.29
CA THR A 96 4.04 64.30 -33.65
C THR A 96 4.30 65.68 -33.05
N SER A 97 3.46 66.17 -32.12
CA SER A 97 3.61 67.49 -31.51
C SER A 97 4.79 67.52 -30.51
N GLU A 98 5.51 68.64 -30.42
CA GLU A 98 6.63 68.75 -29.49
C GLU A 98 6.19 68.65 -28.01
N ALA A 99 4.94 69.00 -27.71
CA ALA A 99 4.35 68.88 -26.38
C ALA A 99 4.19 67.42 -25.93
N ASP A 100 3.90 66.53 -26.88
CA ASP A 100 3.68 65.10 -26.62
C ASP A 100 5.00 64.34 -26.46
N THR A 101 6.14 64.96 -26.78
CA THR A 101 7.49 64.39 -26.56
C THR A 101 8.04 64.64 -25.14
N VAL A 102 7.21 65.15 -24.23
CA VAL A 102 7.60 65.53 -22.86
C VAL A 102 7.01 64.55 -21.86
N ILE A 103 7.85 63.91 -21.04
CA ILE A 103 7.41 63.07 -19.92
C ILE A 103 6.83 63.96 -18.81
N GLN A 104 7.60 64.97 -18.41
CA GLN A 104 7.22 65.88 -17.34
C GLN A 104 7.90 67.24 -17.53
N SER A 105 7.21 68.31 -17.20
CA SER A 105 7.79 69.65 -17.14
C SER A 105 7.64 70.25 -15.74
N MET A 106 8.71 70.88 -15.25
CA MET A 106 8.72 71.61 -13.99
C MET A 106 9.04 73.07 -14.25
N ASP A 107 8.18 73.96 -13.75
CA ASP A 107 8.43 75.39 -13.73
C ASP A 107 9.38 75.74 -12.58
N ILE A 108 10.44 76.47 -12.90
CA ILE A 108 11.38 76.94 -11.89
C ILE A 108 10.81 78.22 -11.25
N PRO A 109 10.78 78.33 -9.90
CA PRO A 109 10.20 79.48 -9.21
C PRO A 109 10.73 80.81 -9.76
N THR A 110 9.82 81.77 -9.92
CA THR A 110 10.11 83.09 -10.55
C THR A 110 11.16 83.90 -9.82
N GLU A 111 11.42 83.58 -8.55
CA GLU A 111 12.38 84.20 -7.63
C GLU A 111 13.83 83.81 -7.91
N VAL A 112 14.09 82.76 -8.72
CA VAL A 112 15.45 82.31 -9.04
C VAL A 112 15.96 83.07 -10.29
N PRO A 113 16.99 83.93 -10.17
CA PRO A 113 17.47 84.74 -11.29
C PRO A 113 18.35 83.90 -12.23
N LEU A 114 17.73 83.34 -13.27
CA LEU A 114 18.40 82.44 -14.23
C LEU A 114 18.45 83.06 -15.63
N VAL A 115 19.60 82.90 -16.30
CA VAL A 115 19.86 83.40 -17.67
C VAL A 115 19.41 82.39 -18.75
N GLY A 116 19.16 81.13 -18.36
CA GLY A 116 18.57 80.08 -19.20
C GLY A 116 17.12 79.81 -18.82
N GLY A 117 16.30 79.37 -19.78
CA GLY A 117 14.84 79.28 -19.68
C GLY A 117 14.28 78.71 -18.36
N LYS A 118 13.10 79.20 -17.96
CA LYS A 118 12.46 78.92 -16.65
C LYS A 118 11.78 77.55 -16.53
N LYS A 119 11.99 76.65 -17.48
CA LYS A 119 11.39 75.31 -17.51
C LYS A 119 12.47 74.24 -17.54
N ALA A 120 12.36 73.28 -16.63
CA ALA A 120 13.04 72.00 -16.73
C ALA A 120 12.09 70.99 -17.38
N VAL A 121 12.54 70.31 -18.41
CA VAL A 121 11.70 69.40 -19.21
C VAL A 121 12.40 68.05 -19.30
N LEU A 122 11.73 66.99 -18.85
CA LEU A 122 12.14 65.61 -19.05
C LEU A 122 11.52 65.12 -20.37
N LYS A 123 12.34 64.65 -21.31
CA LYS A 123 11.89 64.31 -22.68
C LYS A 123 11.78 62.81 -22.93
N HIS A 124 12.86 62.06 -22.84
CA HIS A 124 12.87 60.61 -23.05
C HIS A 124 13.42 59.85 -21.86
N ALA A 125 13.02 58.59 -21.74
CA ALA A 125 13.67 57.59 -20.91
C ALA A 125 14.01 56.37 -21.78
N TYR A 126 15.18 55.78 -21.58
CA TYR A 126 15.59 54.55 -22.25
C TYR A 126 16.56 53.74 -21.38
N ALA A 127 16.52 52.43 -21.47
CA ALA A 127 17.43 51.49 -20.82
C ALA A 127 18.52 51.02 -21.79
N LYS A 128 19.66 50.61 -21.21
CA LYS A 128 20.73 49.87 -21.89
C LYS A 128 21.25 48.75 -21.03
N ILE A 129 21.58 47.62 -21.65
CA ILE A 129 22.20 46.47 -20.97
C ILE A 129 23.67 46.40 -21.42
N ASN A 130 24.61 46.50 -20.47
CA ASN A 130 26.05 46.43 -20.75
C ASN A 130 26.74 45.49 -19.76
N GLY A 131 27.09 44.27 -20.21
CA GLY A 131 27.59 43.24 -19.30
C GLY A 131 26.55 42.95 -18.23
N ASN A 132 26.94 43.03 -16.95
CA ASN A 132 26.03 42.78 -15.81
C ASN A 132 25.34 44.05 -15.29
N GLU A 133 25.39 45.16 -16.02
CA GLU A 133 24.76 46.43 -15.63
C GLU A 133 23.57 46.76 -16.54
N VAL A 134 22.45 47.13 -15.91
CA VAL A 134 21.33 47.81 -16.58
C VAL A 134 21.37 49.29 -16.24
N SER A 135 21.49 50.14 -17.26
CA SER A 135 21.50 51.59 -17.10
C SER A 135 20.24 52.21 -17.69
N VAL A 136 19.47 52.94 -16.89
CA VAL A 136 18.36 53.79 -17.34
C VAL A 136 18.85 55.23 -17.53
N TYR A 137 18.53 55.82 -18.66
CA TYR A 137 18.87 57.19 -19.05
C TYR A 137 17.59 57.98 -19.27
N MET A 138 17.48 59.14 -18.63
CA MET A 138 16.39 60.07 -18.85
C MET A 138 16.95 61.39 -19.38
N THR A 139 16.59 61.78 -20.59
CA THR A 139 17.08 63.04 -21.15
C THR A 139 16.29 64.21 -20.58
N ALA A 140 16.98 65.24 -20.13
CA ALA A 140 16.37 66.45 -19.60
C ALA A 140 16.96 67.71 -20.26
N ARG A 141 16.13 68.74 -20.34
CA ARG A 141 16.55 70.10 -20.67
C ARG A 141 16.23 70.98 -19.48
N ALA A 142 17.24 71.43 -18.75
CA ALA A 142 17.09 72.35 -17.64
C ALA A 142 17.95 73.58 -17.87
N LEU A 143 17.41 74.79 -17.67
CA LEU A 143 18.16 76.04 -17.80
C LEU A 143 18.81 76.24 -19.18
N GLY A 144 18.20 75.70 -20.24
CA GLY A 144 18.77 75.71 -21.61
C GLY A 144 19.90 74.69 -21.84
N ILE A 145 20.27 73.90 -20.84
CA ILE A 145 21.29 72.86 -20.91
C ILE A 145 20.61 71.52 -21.24
N LYS A 146 21.07 70.85 -22.29
CA LYS A 146 20.75 69.42 -22.51
C LYS A 146 21.61 68.60 -21.55
N THR A 147 20.95 67.79 -20.73
CA THR A 147 21.55 66.90 -19.74
C THR A 147 20.85 65.54 -19.79
N SER A 148 21.43 64.53 -19.14
CA SER A 148 20.80 63.23 -18.94
C SER A 148 20.84 62.86 -17.46
N LEU A 149 19.72 62.46 -16.87
CA LEU A 149 19.75 61.71 -15.62
C LEU A 149 20.13 60.27 -16.00
N ASN A 150 21.12 59.68 -15.35
CA ASN A 150 21.51 58.30 -15.61
C ASN A 150 21.60 57.53 -14.30
N PHE A 151 21.06 56.33 -14.33
CA PHE A 151 20.95 55.43 -13.21
C PHE A 151 21.42 54.05 -13.68
N GLY A 152 22.48 53.52 -13.08
CA GLY A 152 23.06 52.21 -13.38
C GLY A 152 22.86 51.28 -12.21
N LEU A 153 22.41 50.07 -12.50
CA LEU A 153 22.18 48.99 -11.54
C LEU A 153 22.98 47.76 -11.97
N SER A 154 23.76 47.21 -11.05
CA SER A 154 24.33 45.88 -11.19
C SER A 154 23.71 44.94 -10.16
N ILE A 155 23.40 43.72 -10.56
CA ILE A 155 22.91 42.69 -9.64
C ILE A 155 24.03 41.68 -9.42
N THR A 156 24.29 41.37 -8.16
CA THR A 156 25.20 40.30 -7.75
C THR A 156 24.49 39.43 -6.73
N GLU A 157 24.73 38.13 -6.80
CA GLU A 157 24.26 37.17 -5.81
C GLU A 157 25.43 36.69 -4.95
N SER A 158 25.22 36.62 -3.64
CA SER A 158 26.17 36.02 -2.69
C SER A 158 25.38 35.41 -1.53
N GLU A 159 25.66 34.14 -1.19
CA GLU A 159 25.03 33.44 -0.07
C GLU A 159 23.49 33.52 -0.09
N GLY A 160 22.87 33.40 -1.27
CA GLY A 160 21.41 33.45 -1.44
C GLY A 160 20.80 34.84 -1.24
N VAL A 161 21.60 35.91 -1.23
CA VAL A 161 21.12 37.30 -1.20
C VAL A 161 21.44 37.98 -2.52
N PHE A 162 20.39 38.48 -3.17
CA PHE A 162 20.51 39.38 -4.31
C PHE A 162 20.79 40.79 -3.83
N LYS A 163 21.93 41.33 -4.28
CA LYS A 163 22.35 42.70 -4.00
C LYS A 163 22.32 43.52 -5.27
N LEU A 164 21.35 44.42 -5.36
CA LEU A 164 21.21 45.38 -6.45
C LEU A 164 21.98 46.64 -6.07
N THR A 165 23.18 46.82 -6.61
CA THR A 165 24.05 47.97 -6.32
C THR A 165 23.82 49.06 -7.36
N ILE A 166 23.59 50.29 -6.90
CA ILE A 166 23.58 51.45 -7.77
C ILE A 166 25.04 51.75 -8.16
N THR A 167 25.45 51.36 -9.36
CA THR A 167 26.82 51.59 -9.88
C THR A 167 27.00 53.01 -10.38
N ARG A 168 25.90 53.63 -10.81
CA ARG A 168 25.90 54.96 -11.40
C ARG A 168 24.64 55.72 -10.99
N LEU A 169 24.84 56.93 -10.50
CA LEU A 169 23.76 57.91 -10.33
C LEU A 169 24.33 59.23 -10.81
N GLY A 170 23.86 59.77 -11.93
CA GLY A 170 24.53 60.89 -12.57
C GLY A 170 23.61 61.89 -13.24
N VAL A 171 24.13 63.10 -13.39
CA VAL A 171 23.53 64.22 -14.12
C VAL A 171 24.52 64.62 -15.21
N GLY A 172 24.18 64.34 -16.47
CA GLY A 172 25.06 64.36 -17.62
C GLY A 172 26.18 63.34 -17.47
N LYS A 173 27.42 63.83 -17.59
CA LYS A 173 28.66 63.07 -17.34
C LYS A 173 29.09 63.10 -15.87
N PHE A 174 28.42 63.88 -15.01
CA PHE A 174 28.76 63.97 -13.60
C PHE A 174 28.18 62.78 -12.83
N ASN A 175 29.04 61.94 -12.25
CA ASN A 175 28.62 60.82 -11.40
C ASN A 175 28.54 61.26 -9.92
N LEU A 176 27.33 61.27 -9.37
CA LEU A 176 27.02 61.57 -7.97
C LEU A 176 27.59 60.52 -6.99
N LEU A 177 27.92 59.32 -7.48
CA LEU A 177 28.61 58.28 -6.68
C LEU A 177 30.14 58.38 -6.77
N GLY A 178 30.68 59.25 -7.63
CA GLY A 178 32.11 59.55 -7.67
C GLY A 178 32.58 60.31 -6.43
N THR A 179 33.89 60.44 -6.22
CA THR A 179 34.47 61.07 -5.01
C THR A 179 33.93 62.48 -4.74
N LEU A 180 33.84 63.33 -5.77
CA LEU A 180 33.28 64.69 -5.66
C LEU A 180 31.76 64.68 -5.55
N GLY A 181 31.08 63.71 -6.19
CA GLY A 181 29.64 63.54 -6.11
C GLY A 181 29.17 63.15 -4.71
N LYS A 182 29.85 62.19 -4.06
CA LYS A 182 29.53 61.72 -2.70
C LYS A 182 29.64 62.83 -1.65
N MET A 183 30.52 63.82 -1.87
CA MET A 183 30.61 65.01 -1.01
C MET A 183 29.35 65.88 -1.06
N ILE A 184 28.58 65.82 -2.15
CA ILE A 184 27.32 66.54 -2.34
C ILE A 184 26.12 65.66 -1.94
N LEU A 185 26.13 64.39 -2.36
CA LEU A 185 25.00 63.47 -2.19
C LEU A 185 24.74 63.09 -0.73
N LYS A 186 25.78 62.71 0.04
CA LYS A 186 25.63 62.25 1.43
C LYS A 186 25.00 63.31 2.36
N PRO A 187 25.42 64.60 2.33
CA PRO A 187 24.75 65.63 3.12
C PRO A 187 23.28 65.81 2.74
N ILE A 188 22.94 65.75 1.44
CA ILE A 188 21.56 65.88 0.97
C ILE A 188 20.71 64.73 1.51
N MET A 189 21.14 63.48 1.32
CA MET A 189 20.43 62.30 1.80
C MET A 189 20.18 62.33 3.31
N LYS A 190 21.23 62.65 4.08
CA LYS A 190 21.12 62.77 5.54
C LYS A 190 20.18 63.90 5.96
N SER A 191 20.23 65.05 5.29
CA SER A 191 19.38 66.20 5.63
C SER A 191 17.90 65.99 5.30
N MET A 192 17.61 65.19 4.27
CA MET A 192 16.26 64.92 3.78
C MET A 192 15.67 63.61 4.31
N GLN A 193 16.42 62.86 5.13
CA GLN A 193 16.06 61.53 5.66
C GLN A 193 15.63 60.57 4.53
N ILE A 194 16.37 60.60 3.42
CA ILE A 194 15.99 59.84 2.21
C ILE A 194 16.04 58.33 2.49
N THR A 195 17.04 57.86 3.21
CA THR A 195 17.22 56.44 3.56
C THR A 195 16.05 55.91 4.39
N ASP A 196 15.65 56.65 5.44
CA ASP A 196 14.53 56.28 6.30
C ASP A 196 13.22 56.23 5.50
N LYS A 197 12.96 57.22 4.66
CA LYS A 197 11.78 57.26 3.80
C LYS A 197 11.72 56.13 2.78
N ILE A 198 12.85 55.77 2.18
CA ILE A 198 12.91 54.62 1.24
C ILE A 198 12.53 53.33 1.97
N ASN A 199 13.15 53.08 3.13
CA ASN A 199 12.87 51.86 3.90
C ASN A 199 11.46 51.85 4.53
N GLU A 200 10.93 53.00 4.97
CA GLU A 200 9.54 53.13 5.42
C GLU A 200 8.56 52.74 4.30
N GLU A 201 8.80 53.19 3.07
CA GLU A 201 7.90 52.91 1.95
C GLU A 201 8.01 51.47 1.46
N ILE A 202 9.21 50.89 1.48
CA ILE A 202 9.41 49.45 1.21
C ILE A 202 8.64 48.60 2.24
N ASN A 203 8.76 48.93 3.53
CA ASN A 203 8.06 48.23 4.60
C ASN A 203 6.53 48.42 4.54
N TYR A 204 6.06 49.63 4.20
CA TYR A 204 4.64 49.92 4.01
C TYR A 204 4.02 49.04 2.93
N ASN A 205 4.74 48.83 1.83
CA ASN A 205 4.34 47.95 0.74
C ASN A 205 4.63 46.46 1.00
N LYS A 206 5.11 46.09 2.19
CA LYS A 206 5.49 44.72 2.58
C LYS A 206 6.46 44.06 1.61
N LEU A 207 7.34 44.86 0.99
CA LEU A 207 8.37 44.34 0.10
C LEU A 207 9.56 43.88 0.94
N PRO A 208 10.07 42.66 0.76
CA PRO A 208 11.18 42.13 1.55
C PRO A 208 12.55 42.66 1.11
N ILE A 209 12.65 43.97 0.90
CA ILE A 209 13.83 44.64 0.37
C ILE A 209 14.42 45.50 1.49
N VAL A 210 15.75 45.61 1.56
CA VAL A 210 16.42 46.54 2.48
C VAL A 210 17.35 47.44 1.70
N PHE A 211 17.20 48.76 1.87
CA PHE A 211 18.12 49.74 1.28
C PHE A 211 19.24 50.12 2.25
N ASP A 212 20.49 49.97 1.79
CA ASP A 212 21.71 50.37 2.49
C ASP A 212 22.35 51.61 1.82
N GLU A 213 22.41 52.72 2.55
CA GLU A 213 23.02 53.98 2.11
C GLU A 213 24.57 53.92 2.01
N SER A 214 25.20 53.00 2.75
CA SER A 214 26.67 52.96 2.86
C SER A 214 27.32 52.63 1.52
N ASP A 215 26.71 51.72 0.77
CA ASP A 215 27.13 51.26 -0.55
C ASP A 215 26.08 51.46 -1.65
N PHE A 216 24.94 52.09 -1.31
CA PHE A 216 23.85 52.38 -2.25
C PHE A 216 23.29 51.12 -2.90
N SER A 217 22.93 50.14 -2.07
CA SER A 217 22.41 48.86 -2.53
C SER A 217 21.05 48.52 -1.95
N PHE A 218 20.29 47.74 -2.70
CA PHE A 218 19.09 47.05 -2.22
C PHE A 218 19.43 45.58 -2.06
N SER A 219 19.11 45.01 -0.90
CA SER A 219 19.31 43.59 -0.61
C SER A 219 17.96 42.90 -0.48
N LEU A 220 17.85 41.72 -1.09
CA LEU A 220 16.68 40.86 -1.06
C LEU A 220 17.18 39.42 -0.96
N SER A 221 16.72 38.66 0.04
CA SER A 221 17.07 37.24 0.08
C SER A 221 16.23 36.45 -0.91
N LYS A 222 16.81 35.37 -1.44
CA LYS A 222 16.14 34.44 -2.34
C LYS A 222 14.92 33.81 -1.65
N ALA A 223 15.04 33.44 -0.38
CA ALA A 223 13.96 32.91 0.44
C ALA A 223 12.77 33.89 0.57
N ASP A 224 13.03 35.17 0.88
CA ASP A 224 11.95 36.15 1.00
C ASP A 224 11.24 36.40 -0.34
N LEU A 225 11.96 36.29 -1.45
CA LEU A 225 11.38 36.37 -2.80
C LEU A 225 10.50 35.13 -3.08
N GLY A 226 10.89 33.96 -2.58
CA GLY A 226 10.04 32.76 -2.53
C GLY A 226 8.73 33.02 -1.80
N ASP A 227 8.80 33.51 -0.57
CA ASP A 227 7.60 33.84 0.24
C ASP A 227 6.71 34.88 -0.46
N LEU A 228 7.32 35.87 -1.10
CA LEU A 228 6.59 36.85 -1.91
C LEU A 228 5.83 36.17 -3.06
N LEU A 229 6.49 35.25 -3.79
CA LEU A 229 5.85 34.50 -4.88
C LEU A 229 4.71 33.60 -4.37
N VAL A 230 4.90 32.90 -3.26
CA VAL A 230 3.84 32.09 -2.64
C VAL A 230 2.61 32.93 -2.32
N ASN A 231 2.81 34.08 -1.67
CA ASN A 231 1.73 35.00 -1.33
C ASN A 231 1.02 35.58 -2.57
N LEU A 232 1.75 35.83 -3.65
CA LEU A 232 1.16 36.28 -4.92
C LEU A 232 0.34 35.18 -5.62
N THR A 233 0.73 33.92 -5.47
CA THR A 233 0.02 32.77 -6.06
C THR A 233 -1.23 32.35 -5.28
N ALA A 234 -1.36 32.74 -4.01
CA ALA A 234 -2.50 32.39 -3.15
C ALA A 234 -3.82 33.09 -3.52
N GLY A 235 -3.77 34.23 -4.21
CA GLY A 235 -4.97 34.97 -4.60
C GLY A 235 -5.84 35.44 -3.41
N ASP A 236 -7.16 35.56 -3.63
CA ASP A 236 -8.17 35.86 -2.59
C ASP A 236 -8.58 34.61 -1.78
N GLU A 237 -8.03 33.42 -2.09
CA GLU A 237 -8.32 32.19 -1.32
C GLU A 237 -7.51 32.17 -0.02
N GLU A 238 -8.15 31.83 1.11
CA GLU A 238 -7.54 31.90 2.46
C GLU A 238 -6.38 30.91 2.68
N THR A 239 -6.14 29.96 1.77
CA THR A 239 -5.06 28.96 1.88
C THR A 239 -4.36 28.71 0.53
N PRO A 240 -3.04 29.00 0.40
CA PRO A 240 -2.25 28.64 -0.76
C PRO A 240 -2.21 27.11 -0.96
N ASN A 241 -2.06 26.65 -2.21
CA ASN A 241 -1.75 25.25 -2.50
C ASN A 241 -0.39 24.89 -1.86
N GLU A 242 -0.40 24.09 -0.79
CA GLU A 242 0.78 23.73 0.01
C GLU A 242 1.91 23.15 -0.86
N LEU A 243 1.58 22.29 -1.85
CA LEU A 243 2.56 21.68 -2.75
C LEU A 243 3.29 22.72 -3.62
N LEU A 244 2.54 23.70 -4.16
CA LEU A 244 3.11 24.79 -4.95
C LEU A 244 3.99 25.70 -4.09
N GLY A 245 3.55 26.02 -2.87
CA GLY A 245 4.32 26.83 -1.93
C GLY A 245 5.67 26.21 -1.61
N GLN A 246 5.68 24.90 -1.34
CA GLN A 246 6.89 24.14 -1.06
C GLN A 246 7.80 24.02 -2.31
N LEU A 247 7.23 23.84 -3.51
CA LEU A 247 7.98 23.78 -4.76
C LEU A 247 8.65 25.14 -5.07
N LEU A 248 7.94 26.25 -4.86
CA LEU A 248 8.51 27.59 -4.96
C LEU A 248 9.63 27.79 -3.94
N GLY A 249 9.45 27.36 -2.69
CA GLY A 249 10.49 27.40 -1.67
C GLY A 249 11.78 26.68 -2.07
N VAL A 250 11.66 25.55 -2.78
CA VAL A 250 12.82 24.79 -3.30
C VAL A 250 13.48 25.52 -4.46
N LEU A 251 12.70 26.05 -5.41
CA LEU A 251 13.24 26.86 -6.51
C LEU A 251 14.00 28.09 -5.97
N THR A 252 13.51 28.70 -4.89
CA THR A 252 14.12 29.86 -4.24
C THR A 252 15.04 29.52 -3.08
N GLY A 253 15.44 28.26 -2.92
CA GLY A 253 16.36 27.81 -1.86
C GLY A 253 17.77 28.38 -2.04
N THR A 254 18.43 28.71 -0.93
CA THR A 254 19.79 29.28 -0.92
C THR A 254 20.87 28.29 -1.33
N ASP A 255 20.55 26.99 -1.31
CA ASP A 255 21.51 25.89 -1.46
C ASP A 255 21.61 25.39 -2.92
N ASN A 256 20.92 26.06 -3.85
CA ASN A 256 20.89 25.71 -5.27
C ASN A 256 20.99 26.94 -6.18
N ASP A 257 21.25 26.73 -7.47
CA ASP A 257 21.28 27.78 -8.52
C ASP A 257 20.04 27.75 -9.46
N LEU A 258 18.92 27.20 -8.97
CA LEU A 258 17.71 27.05 -9.78
C LEU A 258 17.07 28.40 -10.11
N PHE A 259 17.04 29.32 -9.16
CA PHE A 259 16.50 30.66 -9.35
C PHE A 259 17.63 31.69 -9.30
N GLY A 260 17.70 32.55 -10.31
CA GLY A 260 18.63 33.68 -10.38
C GLY A 260 17.94 34.96 -10.82
N MET A 261 18.48 36.10 -10.40
CA MET A 261 18.06 37.43 -10.86
C MET A 261 19.28 38.21 -11.37
N GLY A 262 19.16 38.84 -12.53
CA GLY A 262 20.28 39.59 -13.09
C GLY A 262 20.16 39.84 -14.58
N VAL A 263 21.33 40.05 -15.20
CA VAL A 263 21.48 40.05 -16.66
C VAL A 263 22.01 38.68 -17.08
N PHE A 264 21.34 38.08 -18.06
CA PHE A 264 21.67 36.77 -18.61
C PHE A 264 21.91 36.87 -20.11
N ASP A 265 22.62 35.88 -20.67
CA ASP A 265 22.84 35.75 -22.11
C ASP A 265 21.92 34.66 -22.66
N ALA A 266 20.80 35.05 -23.26
CA ALA A 266 19.80 34.16 -23.83
C ALA A 266 19.79 34.28 -25.37
N GLY A 267 20.98 34.29 -25.99
CA GLY A 267 21.20 34.65 -27.39
C GLY A 267 21.31 36.15 -27.62
N GLU A 268 20.72 36.95 -26.72
CA GLU A 268 21.00 38.36 -26.50
C GLU A 268 20.99 38.68 -24.99
N PRO A 269 21.60 39.80 -24.55
CA PRO A 269 21.55 40.23 -23.16
C PRO A 269 20.12 40.57 -22.72
N VAL A 270 19.62 39.87 -21.71
CA VAL A 270 18.28 40.09 -21.13
C VAL A 270 18.38 40.35 -19.64
N PHE A 271 17.49 41.18 -19.09
CA PHE A 271 17.44 41.51 -17.68
C PHE A 271 16.15 41.05 -17.01
N GLY A 272 16.26 40.28 -15.93
CA GLY A 272 15.12 39.84 -15.15
C GLY A 272 15.45 38.63 -14.29
N VAL A 273 14.58 37.63 -14.33
CA VAL A 273 14.68 36.39 -13.55
C VAL A 273 14.93 35.20 -14.47
N ARG A 274 15.78 34.27 -14.03
CA ARG A 274 16.07 32.98 -14.67
C ARG A 274 15.62 31.85 -13.73
N LEU A 275 14.89 30.89 -14.27
CA LEU A 275 14.66 29.58 -13.66
C LEU A 275 15.45 28.52 -14.47
N ASN A 276 16.43 27.87 -13.86
CA ASN A 276 17.17 26.78 -14.46
C ASN A 276 16.57 25.44 -14.00
N LEU A 277 15.95 24.71 -14.92
CA LEU A 277 15.29 23.42 -14.63
C LEU A 277 16.10 22.22 -15.15
N THR A 278 17.32 22.44 -15.65
CA THR A 278 18.13 21.42 -16.32
C THR A 278 18.36 20.19 -15.44
N GLU A 279 18.65 20.40 -14.16
CA GLU A 279 18.91 19.31 -13.21
C GLU A 279 17.65 18.64 -12.67
N LEU A 280 16.46 19.18 -12.96
CA LEU A 280 15.17 18.71 -12.43
C LEU A 280 14.37 17.88 -13.43
N LYS A 281 14.87 17.79 -14.67
CA LYS A 281 14.14 17.25 -15.80
C LYS A 281 13.87 15.76 -15.64
N TYR A 282 12.62 15.38 -15.82
CA TYR A 282 12.19 13.98 -15.90
C TYR A 282 12.85 13.27 -17.08
N ASN A 283 13.36 12.07 -16.84
CA ASN A 283 13.92 11.20 -17.85
C ASN A 283 13.29 9.81 -17.77
N ALA A 284 12.38 9.50 -18.69
CA ALA A 284 11.66 8.23 -18.74
C ALA A 284 12.54 6.97 -18.73
N VAL A 285 13.80 7.05 -19.19
CA VAL A 285 14.74 5.91 -19.19
C VAL A 285 15.33 5.68 -17.80
N LEU A 286 15.56 6.74 -17.04
CA LEU A 286 16.13 6.67 -15.69
C LEU A 286 15.04 6.52 -14.63
N ASP A 287 13.92 7.21 -14.83
CA ASP A 287 12.87 7.38 -13.85
C ASP A 287 11.68 6.46 -14.12
N GLY A 288 11.66 5.67 -15.20
CA GLY A 288 10.50 4.88 -15.60
C GLY A 288 9.42 5.73 -16.27
N ALA A 289 8.46 5.09 -16.94
CA ALA A 289 7.41 5.78 -17.71
C ALA A 289 6.03 5.44 -17.14
N PRO A 290 5.27 6.43 -16.63
CA PRO A 290 3.95 6.16 -16.06
C PRO A 290 2.96 5.74 -17.16
N VAL A 291 2.20 4.69 -16.87
CA VAL A 291 1.08 4.24 -17.70
C VAL A 291 -0.08 5.23 -17.60
N TYR A 292 -0.35 5.71 -16.38
CA TYR A 292 -1.47 6.60 -16.06
C TYR A 292 -0.97 8.03 -15.85
N ARG A 293 -1.34 8.94 -16.74
CA ARG A 293 -0.97 10.36 -16.69
C ARG A 293 -1.97 11.26 -17.40
N LEU A 294 -2.03 12.52 -16.99
CA LEU A 294 -2.73 13.56 -17.73
C LEU A 294 -1.96 13.90 -19.01
N ASP A 295 -2.60 13.79 -20.17
CA ASP A 295 -2.02 14.33 -21.40
C ASP A 295 -2.09 15.85 -21.38
N TYR A 296 -0.98 16.49 -21.01
CA TYR A 296 -0.86 17.96 -20.95
C TYR A 296 -1.17 18.62 -22.31
N GLN A 297 -0.80 18.02 -23.43
CA GLN A 297 -1.02 18.63 -24.74
C GLN A 297 -2.50 18.58 -25.13
N ASP A 298 -3.18 17.47 -24.85
CA ASP A 298 -4.63 17.36 -25.03
C ASP A 298 -5.38 18.32 -24.11
N TYR A 299 -5.00 18.37 -22.82
CA TYR A 299 -5.53 19.33 -21.85
C TYR A 299 -5.37 20.78 -22.34
N LYS A 300 -4.14 21.19 -22.70
CA LYS A 300 -3.82 22.55 -23.15
C LYS A 300 -4.62 22.91 -24.40
N THR A 301 -4.70 22.00 -25.37
CA THR A 301 -5.45 22.21 -26.61
C THR A 301 -6.93 22.43 -26.32
N LYS A 302 -7.54 21.54 -25.51
CA LYS A 302 -8.96 21.65 -25.13
C LYS A 302 -9.24 22.91 -24.33
N MET A 303 -8.37 23.27 -23.40
CA MET A 303 -8.57 24.46 -22.56
C MET A 303 -8.42 25.77 -23.34
N ASN A 304 -7.49 25.86 -24.29
CA ASN A 304 -7.41 27.00 -25.21
C ASN A 304 -8.70 27.15 -26.06
N LEU A 305 -9.26 26.03 -26.54
CA LEU A 305 -10.53 26.04 -27.31
C LEU A 305 -11.71 26.47 -26.45
N LEU A 306 -11.74 26.09 -25.17
CA LEU A 306 -12.81 26.47 -24.24
C LEU A 306 -12.73 27.94 -23.84
N LEU A 307 -11.52 28.47 -23.60
CA LEU A 307 -11.30 29.90 -23.34
C LEU A 307 -11.72 30.78 -24.52
N ALA A 308 -11.62 30.28 -25.75
CA ALA A 308 -12.09 30.99 -26.94
C ALA A 308 -13.63 30.97 -27.07
N ALA A 309 -14.30 29.96 -26.51
CA ALA A 309 -15.74 29.75 -26.64
C ALA A 309 -16.57 30.29 -25.46
N ASN A 310 -15.96 30.46 -24.29
CA ASN A 310 -16.67 30.73 -23.03
C ASN A 310 -16.12 31.95 -22.26
N PRO A 311 -16.91 32.54 -21.34
CA PRO A 311 -16.45 33.62 -20.47
C PRO A 311 -15.30 33.18 -19.56
N THR A 312 -14.29 34.05 -19.44
CA THR A 312 -13.07 33.73 -18.69
C THR A 312 -13.26 33.72 -17.17
N GLU A 313 -14.29 34.38 -16.64
CA GLU A 313 -14.61 34.31 -15.20
C GLU A 313 -14.96 32.90 -14.70
N HIS A 314 -15.28 31.98 -15.63
CA HIS A 314 -15.60 30.58 -15.32
C HIS A 314 -14.43 29.62 -15.55
N PHE A 315 -13.21 30.14 -15.73
CA PHE A 315 -12.01 29.34 -15.99
C PHE A 315 -11.82 28.22 -14.97
N ALA A 316 -11.96 28.51 -13.66
CA ALA A 316 -11.79 27.52 -12.61
C ALA A 316 -12.77 26.34 -12.77
N ALA A 317 -14.06 26.62 -12.99
CA ALA A 317 -15.08 25.59 -13.19
C ALA A 317 -14.86 24.79 -14.49
N MET A 318 -14.47 25.45 -15.58
CA MET A 318 -14.12 24.78 -16.84
C MET A 318 -12.90 23.85 -16.67
N ASN A 319 -11.87 24.31 -15.96
CA ASN A 319 -10.67 23.56 -15.69
C ASN A 319 -10.97 22.30 -14.86
N GLN A 320 -11.68 22.47 -13.75
CA GLN A 320 -12.08 21.35 -12.88
C GLN A 320 -12.96 20.35 -13.63
N PHE A 321 -13.91 20.82 -14.45
CA PHE A 321 -14.74 19.93 -15.26
C PHE A 321 -13.92 19.14 -16.29
N LEU A 322 -12.98 19.80 -16.97
CA LEU A 322 -12.18 19.15 -17.99
C LEU A 322 -11.28 18.07 -17.37
N ILE A 323 -10.66 18.35 -16.22
CA ILE A 323 -9.77 17.41 -15.53
C ILE A 323 -10.57 16.27 -14.87
N ASN A 324 -11.54 16.61 -14.01
CA ASN A 324 -12.18 15.68 -13.06
C ASN A 324 -13.58 15.20 -13.47
N GLY A 325 -14.18 15.77 -14.52
CA GLY A 325 -15.53 15.44 -14.96
C GLY A 325 -16.64 16.08 -14.10
N PHE A 326 -17.89 15.86 -14.49
CA PHE A 326 -19.05 16.55 -13.88
C PHE A 326 -19.35 16.11 -12.45
N ASP A 327 -19.26 14.81 -12.18
CA ASP A 327 -19.70 14.20 -10.91
C ASP A 327 -18.80 14.58 -9.72
N LYS A 328 -17.58 15.07 -9.99
CA LYS A 328 -16.58 15.48 -8.99
C LYS A 328 -16.62 16.97 -8.67
N LEU A 329 -17.49 17.74 -9.31
CA LEU A 329 -17.64 19.17 -9.11
C LEU A 329 -18.55 19.49 -7.92
N SER A 330 -18.34 20.67 -7.33
CA SER A 330 -19.28 21.22 -6.35
C SER A 330 -20.65 21.48 -7.01
N PRO A 331 -21.77 21.47 -6.26
CA PRO A 331 -23.08 21.81 -6.84
C PRO A 331 -23.12 23.19 -7.52
N ALA A 332 -22.33 24.15 -7.04
CA ALA A 332 -22.21 25.47 -7.67
C ALA A 332 -21.51 25.39 -9.03
N ASP A 333 -20.40 24.66 -9.11
CA ASP A 333 -19.65 24.48 -10.35
C ASP A 333 -20.43 23.64 -11.37
N GLN A 334 -21.18 22.63 -10.92
CA GLN A 334 -22.09 21.85 -11.79
C GLN A 334 -23.12 22.75 -12.48
N MET A 335 -23.69 23.74 -11.76
CA MET A 335 -24.62 24.71 -12.36
C MET A 335 -23.90 25.61 -13.37
N THR A 336 -22.71 26.12 -13.03
CA THR A 336 -21.91 26.95 -13.94
C THR A 336 -21.59 26.17 -15.21
N VAL A 337 -21.02 24.97 -15.09
CA VAL A 337 -20.63 24.11 -16.21
C VAL A 337 -21.83 23.76 -17.09
N SER A 338 -23.00 23.48 -16.51
CA SER A 338 -24.22 23.19 -17.29
C SER A 338 -24.68 24.36 -18.18
N SER A 339 -24.19 25.57 -17.95
CA SER A 339 -24.51 26.77 -18.73
C SER A 339 -23.50 27.13 -19.82
N LEU A 340 -22.36 26.43 -19.88
CA LEU A 340 -21.25 26.70 -20.81
C LEU A 340 -21.29 25.82 -22.07
N ASP A 341 -20.58 26.23 -23.12
CA ASP A 341 -20.46 25.50 -24.38
C ASP A 341 -19.15 24.70 -24.45
N PHE A 342 -19.26 23.37 -24.43
CA PHE A 342 -18.13 22.44 -24.58
C PHE A 342 -18.07 21.74 -25.95
N SER A 343 -18.89 22.17 -26.91
CA SER A 343 -18.93 21.55 -28.24
C SER A 343 -17.61 21.69 -29.00
N SER A 344 -16.84 22.75 -28.73
CA SER A 344 -15.51 22.99 -29.31
C SER A 344 -14.48 21.91 -28.97
N VAL A 345 -14.69 21.17 -27.87
CA VAL A 345 -13.83 20.06 -27.42
C VAL A 345 -14.51 18.70 -27.59
N GLY A 346 -15.60 18.63 -28.35
CA GLY A 346 -16.30 17.38 -28.68
C GLY A 346 -17.26 16.87 -27.60
N ILE A 347 -17.61 17.68 -26.60
CA ILE A 347 -18.57 17.31 -25.55
C ILE A 347 -19.92 17.93 -25.90
N ALA A 348 -20.91 17.09 -26.21
CA ALA A 348 -22.26 17.55 -26.54
C ALA A 348 -23.02 17.97 -25.27
N ALA A 349 -23.91 18.96 -25.38
CA ALA A 349 -24.66 19.52 -24.25
C ALA A 349 -25.45 18.45 -23.46
N ASN A 350 -25.99 17.43 -24.12
CA ASN A 350 -26.72 16.33 -23.49
C ASN A 350 -25.82 15.26 -22.84
N THR A 351 -24.50 15.40 -22.95
CA THR A 351 -23.50 14.48 -22.41
C THR A 351 -22.60 15.13 -21.36
N ILE A 352 -22.81 16.41 -21.04
CA ILE A 352 -22.03 17.14 -20.02
C ILE A 352 -22.06 16.40 -18.68
N SER A 353 -23.25 15.99 -18.21
CA SER A 353 -23.40 15.27 -16.95
C SER A 353 -22.82 13.86 -16.95
N SER A 354 -22.50 13.30 -18.11
CA SER A 354 -21.87 11.98 -18.24
C SER A 354 -20.38 12.07 -18.58
N PHE A 355 -19.84 13.26 -18.83
CA PHE A 355 -18.43 13.44 -19.11
C PHE A 355 -17.61 13.22 -17.84
N LYS A 356 -16.61 12.35 -17.95
CA LYS A 356 -15.86 11.84 -16.80
C LYS A 356 -14.52 12.55 -16.56
N GLY A 357 -14.15 13.52 -17.40
CA GLY A 357 -12.86 14.19 -17.28
C GLY A 357 -11.76 13.55 -18.12
N LEU A 358 -10.60 14.21 -18.16
CA LEU A 358 -9.37 13.69 -18.75
C LEU A 358 -8.65 12.71 -17.82
N VAL A 359 -8.86 12.85 -16.51
CA VAL A 359 -8.36 11.93 -15.48
C VAL A 359 -9.48 10.95 -15.14
N ASN A 360 -9.80 10.07 -16.08
CA ASN A 360 -10.84 9.05 -15.87
C ASN A 360 -10.35 7.66 -16.28
N VAL A 361 -10.07 6.84 -15.28
CA VAL A 361 -9.92 5.39 -15.41
C VAL A 361 -11.16 4.76 -14.76
N PRO A 362 -11.65 3.59 -15.21
CA PRO A 362 -12.70 2.85 -14.52
C PRO A 362 -12.47 2.82 -13.01
N ALA A 363 -13.56 2.94 -12.24
CA ALA A 363 -13.51 2.79 -10.80
C ALA A 363 -12.83 1.46 -10.48
N VAL A 364 -11.67 1.54 -9.85
CA VAL A 364 -10.94 0.35 -9.40
C VAL A 364 -11.58 -0.10 -8.12
N ASP A 365 -12.23 -1.25 -8.19
CA ASP A 365 -12.75 -1.94 -7.02
C ASP A 365 -11.66 -2.89 -6.53
N LEU A 366 -10.79 -2.37 -5.67
CA LEU A 366 -9.67 -3.14 -5.14
C LEU A 366 -10.15 -4.26 -4.21
N GLU A 367 -11.22 -4.02 -3.45
CA GLU A 367 -11.84 -5.05 -2.61
C GLU A 367 -12.33 -6.21 -3.48
N ALA A 368 -13.03 -5.91 -4.59
CA ALA A 368 -13.47 -6.95 -5.52
C ALA A 368 -12.29 -7.67 -6.19
N ALA A 369 -11.23 -6.96 -6.56
CA ALA A 369 -10.05 -7.57 -7.15
C ALA A 369 -9.37 -8.56 -6.18
N ILE A 370 -9.12 -8.13 -4.94
CA ILE A 370 -8.47 -8.98 -3.93
C ILE A 370 -9.40 -10.13 -3.50
N SER A 371 -10.68 -9.85 -3.28
CA SER A 371 -11.66 -10.87 -2.90
C SER A 371 -11.79 -11.96 -3.97
N THR A 372 -11.77 -11.58 -5.25
CA THR A 372 -11.85 -12.55 -6.35
C THR A 372 -10.65 -13.50 -6.33
N ASP A 373 -9.43 -12.96 -6.18
CA ASP A 373 -8.22 -13.77 -6.13
C ASP A 373 -8.20 -14.64 -4.86
N LEU A 374 -8.62 -14.10 -3.71
CA LEU A 374 -8.73 -14.85 -2.46
C LEU A 374 -9.72 -16.00 -2.56
N TYR A 375 -10.91 -15.79 -3.14
CA TYR A 375 -11.88 -16.86 -3.28
C TYR A 375 -11.38 -17.95 -4.25
N ALA A 376 -10.65 -17.57 -5.30
CA ALA A 376 -10.03 -18.54 -6.19
C ALA A 376 -8.99 -19.40 -5.47
N GLU A 377 -8.13 -18.82 -4.64
CA GLU A 377 -7.15 -19.55 -3.83
C GLU A 377 -7.83 -20.41 -2.76
N LEU A 378 -8.84 -19.88 -2.06
CA LEU A 378 -9.60 -20.64 -1.06
C LEU A 378 -10.37 -21.83 -1.66
N ALA A 379 -10.66 -21.83 -2.96
CA ALA A 379 -11.37 -22.92 -3.63
C ALA A 379 -10.52 -24.21 -3.75
N ASP A 380 -9.19 -24.09 -3.74
CA ASP A 380 -8.26 -25.23 -3.82
C ASP A 380 -7.01 -24.96 -2.96
N LEU A 381 -6.96 -25.63 -1.80
CA LEU A 381 -5.86 -25.54 -0.84
C LEU A 381 -4.91 -26.75 -0.91
N SER A 382 -4.96 -27.55 -1.98
CA SER A 382 -4.21 -28.81 -2.07
C SER A 382 -2.69 -28.65 -1.99
N ASP A 383 -2.17 -27.51 -2.43
CA ASP A 383 -0.75 -27.14 -2.34
C ASP A 383 -0.34 -26.56 -0.98
N ALA A 384 -1.31 -26.31 -0.09
CA ALA A 384 -1.14 -25.69 1.23
C ALA A 384 -0.57 -24.25 1.17
N LEU A 385 -0.84 -23.51 0.10
CA LEU A 385 -0.44 -22.12 -0.06
C LEU A 385 -1.65 -21.29 -0.51
N ILE A 386 -1.85 -20.14 0.12
CA ILE A 386 -2.71 -19.08 -0.42
C ILE A 386 -1.80 -17.94 -0.84
N SER A 387 -1.84 -17.53 -2.11
CA SER A 387 -1.00 -16.45 -2.64
C SER A 387 -1.84 -15.38 -3.33
N LEU A 388 -1.84 -14.19 -2.77
CA LEU A 388 -2.50 -13.01 -3.34
C LEU A 388 -1.45 -12.01 -3.82
N GLU A 389 -1.69 -11.39 -4.97
CA GLU A 389 -0.79 -10.40 -5.55
C GLU A 389 -1.53 -9.10 -5.85
N ILE A 390 -1.22 -8.03 -5.11
CA ILE A 390 -1.63 -6.67 -5.48
C ILE A 390 -0.62 -6.15 -6.48
N LYS A 391 -0.98 -6.20 -7.76
CA LYS A 391 -0.12 -5.74 -8.87
C LYS A 391 0.08 -4.23 -8.85
N GLU A 392 1.26 -3.80 -9.23
CA GLU A 392 1.65 -2.39 -9.35
C GLU A 392 0.67 -1.58 -10.22
N ASP A 393 0.19 -2.16 -11.32
CA ASP A 393 -0.80 -1.54 -12.21
C ASP A 393 -2.08 -1.15 -11.45
N LEU A 394 -2.57 -2.02 -10.57
CA LEU A 394 -3.78 -1.79 -9.78
C LEU A 394 -3.60 -0.64 -8.78
N ILE A 395 -2.43 -0.61 -8.12
CA ILE A 395 -2.04 0.48 -7.22
C ILE A 395 -1.92 1.80 -8.00
N ASN A 396 -1.32 1.78 -9.18
CA ASN A 396 -1.14 2.95 -10.03
C ASN A 396 -2.46 3.49 -10.60
N GLN A 397 -3.45 2.63 -10.86
CA GLN A 397 -4.80 3.06 -11.19
C GLN A 397 -5.49 3.78 -10.02
N LEU A 398 -5.29 3.31 -8.79
CA LEU A 398 -5.82 3.99 -7.59
C LEU A 398 -5.17 5.36 -7.40
N LEU A 399 -3.84 5.44 -7.54
CA LEU A 399 -3.11 6.70 -7.48
C LEU A 399 -3.50 7.67 -8.59
N PHE A 400 -3.90 7.17 -9.76
CA PHE A 400 -4.39 8.03 -10.83
C PHE A 400 -5.78 8.61 -10.55
N THR A 401 -6.64 7.85 -9.88
CA THR A 401 -8.05 8.22 -9.61
C THR A 401 -8.26 8.92 -8.26
N ASN A 402 -7.23 9.03 -7.42
CA ASN A 402 -7.29 9.67 -6.09
C ASN A 402 -7.48 11.20 -6.11
N GLY A 403 -7.48 11.83 -7.29
CA GLY A 403 -7.66 13.27 -7.46
C GLY A 403 -6.38 14.11 -7.32
N LEU A 404 -5.19 13.51 -7.19
CA LEU A 404 -3.91 14.23 -7.22
C LEU A 404 -3.57 14.74 -8.62
N ILE A 405 -3.89 13.95 -9.65
CA ILE A 405 -3.59 14.31 -11.04
C ILE A 405 -4.38 15.54 -11.45
N GLY A 406 -3.69 16.55 -11.97
CA GLY A 406 -4.27 17.84 -12.30
C GLY A 406 -4.31 18.83 -11.14
N LEU A 407 -3.93 18.47 -9.91
CA LEU A 407 -3.72 19.44 -8.83
C LEU A 407 -2.54 20.35 -9.16
N GLY A 408 -2.72 21.65 -8.98
CA GLY A 408 -1.69 22.64 -9.28
C GLY A 408 -2.25 24.04 -9.48
N TYR A 409 -1.40 24.91 -10.03
CA TYR A 409 -1.76 26.24 -10.48
C TYR A 409 -2.18 26.21 -11.94
N HIS A 410 -3.38 26.74 -12.19
CA HIS A 410 -3.95 26.86 -13.53
C HIS A 410 -4.32 28.32 -13.73
N SER A 411 -3.92 28.90 -14.86
CA SER A 411 -4.27 30.27 -15.20
C SER A 411 -4.28 30.46 -16.71
N PHE A 412 -4.54 31.67 -17.16
CA PHE A 412 -4.42 32.04 -18.56
C PHE A 412 -3.91 33.49 -18.69
N TYR A 413 -3.31 33.80 -19.82
CA TYR A 413 -2.93 35.15 -20.19
C TYR A 413 -3.42 35.48 -21.60
N ASP A 414 -3.47 36.77 -21.91
CA ASP A 414 -3.78 37.27 -23.25
C ASP A 414 -2.49 37.57 -24.00
N ASP A 415 -2.38 36.99 -25.19
CA ASP A 415 -1.31 37.24 -26.15
C ASP A 415 -1.90 37.60 -27.51
N GLU A 416 -1.80 38.88 -27.87
CA GLU A 416 -2.30 39.44 -29.13
C GLU A 416 -3.76 39.04 -29.45
N GLY A 417 -4.63 39.02 -28.43
CA GLY A 417 -6.04 38.66 -28.54
C GLY A 417 -6.33 37.16 -28.49
N THR A 418 -5.29 36.34 -28.34
CA THR A 418 -5.40 34.89 -28.14
C THR A 418 -5.18 34.56 -26.67
N LYS A 419 -6.14 33.86 -26.05
CA LYS A 419 -5.97 33.36 -24.68
C LYS A 419 -5.08 32.12 -24.69
N LYS A 420 -4.04 32.13 -23.86
CA LYS A 420 -3.11 31.01 -23.70
C LYS A 420 -3.14 30.51 -22.26
N VAL A 421 -3.24 29.20 -22.09
CA VAL A 421 -3.30 28.52 -20.79
C VAL A 421 -1.91 28.38 -20.18
N ILE A 422 -1.83 28.59 -18.87
CA ILE A 422 -0.70 28.28 -18.01
C ILE A 422 -1.10 27.08 -17.15
N TYR A 423 -0.26 26.04 -17.18
CA TYR A 423 -0.41 24.86 -16.35
C TYR A 423 0.88 24.64 -15.56
N ALA A 424 0.77 24.55 -14.25
CA ALA A 424 1.82 24.11 -13.35
C ALA A 424 1.22 23.15 -12.33
N GLY A 425 1.24 21.85 -12.63
CA GLY A 425 0.51 20.86 -11.84
C GLY A 425 1.02 19.43 -11.98
N VAL A 426 0.42 18.53 -11.21
CA VAL A 426 0.76 17.11 -11.18
C VAL A 426 0.22 16.43 -12.43
N GLU A 427 1.10 15.88 -13.25
CA GLU A 427 0.75 15.16 -14.48
C GLU A 427 0.59 13.66 -14.23
N ALA A 428 1.45 13.07 -13.38
CA ALA A 428 1.46 11.64 -13.10
C ALA A 428 1.92 11.40 -11.66
N VAL A 429 1.37 10.34 -11.07
CA VAL A 429 1.80 9.78 -9.78
C VAL A 429 1.77 8.28 -9.93
N TRP A 430 2.85 7.60 -9.56
CA TRP A 430 2.90 6.15 -9.61
C TRP A 430 3.90 5.59 -8.60
N LEU A 431 3.72 4.31 -8.32
CA LEU A 431 4.59 3.47 -7.54
C LEU A 431 5.24 2.46 -8.48
N ASP A 432 6.55 2.28 -8.32
CA ASP A 432 7.30 1.19 -8.91
C ASP A 432 7.81 0.28 -7.79
N ILE A 433 7.73 -1.04 -7.95
CA ILE A 433 8.35 -1.97 -6.99
C ILE A 433 9.60 -2.56 -7.63
N ILE A 434 10.78 -2.13 -7.16
CA ILE A 434 12.09 -2.50 -7.73
C ILE A 434 13.06 -2.84 -6.59
N ASP A 435 13.77 -3.97 -6.70
CA ASP A 435 14.85 -4.36 -5.77
C ASP A 435 14.47 -4.30 -4.27
N ASP A 436 13.28 -4.81 -3.94
CA ASP A 436 12.74 -4.83 -2.57
C ASP A 436 12.50 -3.41 -1.99
N GLN A 437 12.42 -2.42 -2.89
CA GLN A 437 12.05 -1.03 -2.61
C GLN A 437 10.74 -0.70 -3.32
N LEU A 438 9.95 0.12 -2.65
CA LEU A 438 8.76 0.76 -3.23
C LEU A 438 9.18 2.18 -3.60
N GLY A 439 9.23 2.50 -4.88
CA GLY A 439 9.63 3.81 -5.40
C GLY A 439 8.41 4.64 -5.73
N PHE A 440 8.17 5.73 -5.01
CA PHE A 440 7.13 6.69 -5.35
C PHE A 440 7.67 7.81 -6.22
N LYS A 441 6.92 8.05 -7.30
CA LYS A 441 7.29 8.99 -8.34
C LYS A 441 6.12 9.90 -8.65
N LEU A 442 6.45 11.18 -8.83
CA LEU A 442 5.51 12.21 -9.22
C LEU A 442 6.12 13.01 -10.36
N ILE A 443 5.37 13.23 -11.44
CA ILE A 443 5.74 14.19 -12.48
C ILE A 443 4.95 15.47 -12.24
N PHE A 444 5.67 16.55 -11.96
CA PHE A 444 5.12 17.90 -11.97
C PHE A 444 5.42 18.54 -13.31
N ASN A 445 4.40 18.96 -14.04
CA ASN A 445 4.55 19.59 -15.34
C ASN A 445 4.39 21.10 -15.21
N PHE A 446 5.46 21.82 -15.58
CA PHE A 446 5.50 23.27 -15.70
C PHE A 446 5.43 23.68 -17.18
N ASN A 447 4.21 23.89 -17.65
CA ASN A 447 3.86 24.33 -19.00
C ASN A 447 4.55 23.55 -20.14
N GLY A 448 4.59 22.22 -20.02
CA GLY A 448 5.22 21.29 -20.95
C GLY A 448 6.55 20.73 -20.46
N ARG A 449 7.15 21.31 -19.42
CA ARG A 449 8.40 20.83 -18.82
C ARG A 449 8.10 19.89 -17.67
N GLN A 450 8.42 18.62 -17.85
CA GLN A 450 8.21 17.59 -16.85
C GLN A 450 9.39 17.55 -15.87
N ILE A 451 9.07 17.70 -14.60
CA ILE A 451 9.97 17.63 -13.46
C ILE A 451 9.59 16.38 -12.67
N SER A 452 10.56 15.52 -12.35
CA SER A 452 10.30 14.30 -11.57
C SER A 452 10.69 14.50 -10.11
N LEU A 453 9.76 14.19 -9.21
CA LEU A 453 10.02 13.94 -7.80
C LEU A 453 10.09 12.45 -7.60
N PHE A 454 11.10 12.02 -6.85
CA PHE A 454 11.37 10.61 -6.59
C PHE A 454 11.64 10.41 -5.11
N THR A 455 11.02 9.39 -4.54
CA THR A 455 11.39 8.84 -3.24
C THR A 455 11.40 7.33 -3.31
N ASN A 456 12.38 6.71 -2.66
CA ASN A 456 12.41 5.28 -2.45
C ASN A 456 12.12 4.97 -0.99
N PHE A 457 11.23 4.01 -0.82
CA PHE A 457 10.96 3.39 0.44
C PHE A 457 11.68 2.04 0.48
N THR A 458 12.51 1.83 1.49
CA THR A 458 13.13 0.53 1.72
C THR A 458 12.38 -0.17 2.83
N ASN A 459 12.02 -1.44 2.61
CA ASN A 459 11.44 -2.23 3.67
C ASN A 459 12.49 -2.45 4.78
N THR A 460 12.26 -1.90 5.97
CA THR A 460 13.11 -2.09 7.15
C THR A 460 12.52 -3.09 8.13
N SER A 461 11.32 -3.61 7.85
CA SER A 461 10.64 -4.57 8.72
C SER A 461 11.42 -5.89 8.79
N THR A 462 11.65 -6.36 10.03
CA THR A 462 12.07 -7.74 10.29
C THR A 462 10.87 -8.67 10.49
N ASP A 463 9.67 -8.11 10.61
CA ASP A 463 8.42 -8.83 10.76
C ASP A 463 7.91 -9.23 9.38
N LYS A 464 7.77 -10.53 9.14
CA LYS A 464 7.28 -11.07 7.87
C LYS A 464 5.82 -10.72 7.60
N THR A 465 5.06 -10.29 8.61
CA THR A 465 3.65 -9.89 8.46
C THR A 465 3.51 -8.40 8.13
N LYS A 466 4.62 -7.67 8.02
CA LYS A 466 4.63 -6.22 7.79
C LYS A 466 5.66 -5.80 6.77
N ILE A 467 5.27 -4.85 5.92
CA ILE A 467 6.22 -4.03 5.17
C ILE A 467 6.21 -2.66 5.84
N GLU A 468 7.32 -2.31 6.49
CA GLU A 468 7.56 -0.97 7.01
C GLU A 468 8.55 -0.30 6.07
N ALA A 469 8.01 0.46 5.13
CA ALA A 469 8.80 1.12 4.11
C ALA A 469 9.22 2.49 4.64
N GLU A 470 10.49 2.63 5.03
CA GLU A 470 11.04 3.88 5.54
C GLU A 470 11.36 4.87 4.43
N PHE A 471 11.00 6.12 4.67
CA PHE A 471 11.20 7.21 3.74
C PHE A 471 12.67 7.66 3.75
N ASN A 472 13.49 7.14 2.82
CA ASN A 472 14.93 7.36 2.84
C ASN A 472 15.33 8.76 2.36
N GLU A 473 14.85 9.16 1.20
CA GLU A 473 15.25 10.39 0.52
C GLU A 473 14.12 10.84 -0.42
N LEU A 474 13.71 12.10 -0.34
CA LEU A 474 12.91 12.75 -1.38
C LEU A 474 13.86 13.64 -2.17
N ARG A 475 13.89 13.47 -3.49
CA ARG A 475 14.68 14.31 -4.39
C ARG A 475 13.86 14.77 -5.58
N MET A 476 14.26 15.89 -6.16
CA MET A 476 13.81 16.37 -7.47
C MET A 476 15.05 16.49 -8.34
N GLY A 477 15.18 15.57 -9.29
CA GLY A 477 16.43 15.38 -10.00
C GLY A 477 17.60 15.11 -9.04
N THR A 478 18.56 16.03 -8.96
CA THR A 478 19.76 15.95 -8.10
C THR A 478 19.60 16.60 -6.72
N ILE A 479 18.49 17.29 -6.45
CA ILE A 479 18.31 18.10 -5.24
C ILE A 479 17.49 17.35 -4.21
N ALA A 480 18.06 17.14 -3.02
CA ALA A 480 17.37 16.56 -1.87
C ALA A 480 16.44 17.60 -1.21
N PHE A 481 15.26 17.16 -0.80
CA PHE A 481 14.25 18.03 -0.18
C PHE A 481 14.34 18.07 1.35
N SER A 482 13.77 19.14 1.92
CA SER A 482 13.57 19.31 3.36
C SER A 482 12.60 18.27 3.94
N ASP A 483 12.68 18.04 5.26
CA ASP A 483 11.77 17.12 5.95
C ASP A 483 10.31 17.59 5.92
N ASP A 484 10.07 18.91 5.85
CA ASP A 484 8.71 19.48 5.69
C ASP A 484 8.06 19.05 4.38
N MET A 485 8.80 19.05 3.27
CA MET A 485 8.30 18.57 1.99
C MET A 485 8.01 17.06 2.02
N LYS A 486 8.86 16.27 2.70
CA LYS A 486 8.60 14.84 2.91
C LYS A 486 7.26 14.64 3.62
N ALA A 487 7.01 15.40 4.68
CA ALA A 487 5.76 15.37 5.42
C ALA A 487 4.56 15.78 4.54
N THR A 488 4.70 16.79 3.67
CA THR A 488 3.64 17.18 2.72
C THR A 488 3.33 16.06 1.71
N ILE A 489 4.35 15.45 1.10
CA ILE A 489 4.14 14.33 0.15
C ILE A 489 3.53 13.11 0.86
N LEU A 490 3.98 12.80 2.08
CA LEU A 490 3.41 11.72 2.89
C LEU A 490 1.96 11.99 3.29
N LYS A 491 1.62 13.23 3.65
CA LYS A 491 0.24 13.63 3.94
C LYS A 491 -0.63 13.55 2.70
N LEU A 492 -0.15 13.99 1.53
CA LEU A 492 -0.88 13.85 0.26
C LEU A 492 -1.11 12.38 -0.08
N LEU A 493 -0.10 11.53 0.11
CA LEU A 493 -0.22 10.08 -0.03
C LEU A 493 -1.24 9.50 0.96
N GLN A 494 -1.20 9.91 2.22
CA GLN A 494 -2.12 9.48 3.26
C GLN A 494 -3.55 9.90 2.96
N ASP A 495 -3.79 11.16 2.59
CA ASP A 495 -5.11 11.66 2.24
C ASP A 495 -5.66 10.96 0.99
N SER A 496 -4.76 10.56 0.08
CA SER A 496 -5.11 9.87 -1.16
C SER A 496 -5.36 8.37 -0.99
N LEU A 497 -4.59 7.69 -0.15
CA LEU A 497 -4.72 6.25 0.12
C LEU A 497 -5.75 6.01 1.23
N GLY A 498 -5.80 6.85 2.25
CA GLY A 498 -6.72 6.76 3.40
C GLY A 498 -8.17 7.18 3.10
N GLY A 499 -8.43 7.72 1.90
CA GLY A 499 -9.79 7.87 1.36
C GLY A 499 -10.35 6.58 0.72
N SER A 500 -9.51 5.56 0.51
CA SER A 500 -9.96 4.22 0.12
C SER A 500 -10.34 3.43 1.38
N GLU A 501 -11.36 2.58 1.32
CA GLU A 501 -11.84 1.78 2.46
C GLU A 501 -10.82 0.75 2.97
N MET A 502 -9.58 0.76 2.50
CA MET A 502 -8.54 -0.19 2.90
C MET A 502 -7.72 0.31 4.09
N SER A 503 -7.93 -0.35 5.22
CA SER A 503 -7.11 -0.30 6.44
C SER A 503 -5.68 -0.86 6.25
N ILE A 504 -5.41 -1.57 5.14
CA ILE A 504 -4.22 -2.40 4.92
C ILE A 504 -2.96 -1.58 4.62
N ILE A 505 -3.08 -0.44 3.94
CA ILE A 505 -1.95 0.44 3.58
C ILE A 505 -2.10 1.77 4.33
N GLY A 506 -1.26 1.97 5.35
CA GLY A 506 -1.26 3.17 6.18
C GLY A 506 0.02 3.99 6.06
N VAL A 507 -0.07 5.27 6.42
CA VAL A 507 1.11 6.11 6.66
C VAL A 507 1.19 6.39 8.17
N VAL A 508 2.26 5.92 8.82
CA VAL A 508 2.48 6.05 10.27
C VAL A 508 3.91 6.52 10.52
N ASP A 509 4.10 7.60 11.29
CA ASP A 509 5.42 8.13 11.68
C ASP A 509 6.41 8.28 10.51
N ASN A 510 5.95 8.85 9.38
CA ASN A 510 6.71 9.00 8.12
C ASN A 510 7.13 7.68 7.44
N ARG A 511 6.41 6.59 7.70
CA ARG A 511 6.62 5.28 7.06
C ARG A 511 5.35 4.84 6.37
N LEU A 512 5.49 4.20 5.22
CA LEU A 512 4.40 3.43 4.62
C LEU A 512 4.36 2.08 5.33
N VAL A 513 3.23 1.74 5.92
CA VAL A 513 3.03 0.47 6.65
C VAL A 513 1.99 -0.34 5.92
N ILE A 514 2.35 -1.56 5.54
CA ILE A 514 1.43 -2.56 5.00
C ILE A 514 1.39 -3.72 6.00
N ASP A 515 0.21 -4.00 6.53
CA ASP A 515 0.02 -4.99 7.59
C ASP A 515 -0.91 -6.12 7.12
N SER A 516 -0.39 -7.35 7.03
CA SER A 516 -1.22 -8.50 6.64
C SER A 516 -2.23 -8.89 7.71
N ASN A 517 -2.07 -8.43 8.96
CA ASN A 517 -3.07 -8.71 10.00
C ASN A 517 -4.33 -7.86 9.81
N ALA A 518 -4.17 -6.60 9.38
CA ALA A 518 -5.31 -5.75 9.00
C ALA A 518 -6.10 -6.38 7.85
N PHE A 519 -5.40 -6.99 6.89
CA PHE A 519 -6.02 -7.75 5.81
C PHE A 519 -6.93 -8.88 6.32
N LEU A 520 -6.47 -9.67 7.30
CA LEU A 520 -7.28 -10.77 7.85
C LEU A 520 -8.52 -10.29 8.63
N GLU A 521 -8.49 -9.10 9.23
CA GLU A 521 -9.62 -8.54 9.97
C GLU A 521 -10.82 -8.23 9.05
N GLU A 522 -10.56 -7.85 7.79
CA GLU A 522 -11.61 -7.60 6.79
C GLU A 522 -12.38 -8.89 6.41
N PHE A 523 -11.79 -10.08 6.61
CA PHE A 523 -12.43 -11.38 6.34
C PHE A 523 -12.97 -12.07 7.60
N GLY A 524 -12.85 -11.43 8.77
CA GLY A 524 -13.30 -11.96 10.06
C GLY A 524 -14.82 -12.13 10.12
N THR A 525 -15.32 -13.31 9.75
CA THR A 525 -16.73 -13.69 9.88
C THR A 525 -16.88 -14.78 10.94
N GLU A 526 -17.91 -14.69 11.80
CA GLU A 526 -18.16 -15.67 12.87
C GLU A 526 -18.16 -17.12 12.35
N GLY A 527 -17.54 -18.06 13.08
CA GLY A 527 -17.54 -19.49 12.76
C GLY A 527 -16.16 -20.09 12.51
N SER A 528 -16.12 -21.27 11.86
CA SER A 528 -14.90 -22.06 11.67
C SER A 528 -13.85 -21.40 10.78
N LEU A 529 -14.27 -20.52 9.85
CA LEU A 529 -13.35 -19.71 9.05
C LEU A 529 -12.59 -18.70 9.93
N ALA A 530 -13.27 -17.94 10.81
CA ALA A 530 -12.58 -17.02 11.72
C ALA A 530 -11.58 -17.76 12.62
N ALA A 531 -11.97 -18.90 13.19
CA ALA A 531 -11.06 -19.67 14.03
C ALA A 531 -9.82 -20.14 13.25
N LEU A 532 -9.97 -20.55 11.99
CA LEU A 532 -8.82 -20.87 11.13
C LEU A 532 -7.92 -19.66 10.87
N LEU A 533 -8.50 -18.48 10.62
CA LEU A 533 -7.74 -17.23 10.41
C LEU A 533 -6.99 -16.81 11.69
N ASP A 534 -7.57 -17.05 12.87
CA ASP A 534 -6.91 -16.83 14.16
C ASP A 534 -5.72 -17.77 14.33
N ILE A 535 -5.87 -19.05 14.00
CA ILE A 535 -4.76 -20.03 14.03
C ILE A 535 -3.64 -19.59 13.08
N ILE A 536 -3.97 -19.21 11.84
CA ILE A 536 -3.03 -18.69 10.84
C ILE A 536 -2.21 -17.52 11.42
N ARG A 537 -2.88 -16.62 12.14
CA ARG A 537 -2.30 -15.44 12.78
C ARG A 537 -1.38 -15.81 13.94
N GLU A 538 -1.87 -16.60 14.90
CA GLU A 538 -1.11 -17.02 16.09
C GLU A 538 0.14 -17.84 15.73
N GLU A 539 0.04 -18.67 14.69
CA GLU A 539 1.11 -19.54 14.24
C GLU A 539 2.07 -18.89 13.23
N GLN A 540 1.93 -17.58 12.97
CA GLN A 540 2.80 -16.82 12.07
C GLN A 540 2.90 -17.45 10.68
N MET A 541 1.79 -17.94 10.13
CA MET A 541 1.72 -18.54 8.79
C MET A 541 1.66 -17.49 7.68
N LEU A 542 1.53 -16.21 8.04
CA LEU A 542 1.46 -15.07 7.13
C LEU A 542 2.85 -14.59 6.74
N ALA A 543 3.00 -14.26 5.46
CA ALA A 543 4.17 -13.57 4.93
C ALA A 543 3.76 -12.50 3.91
N LEU A 544 4.45 -11.38 3.97
CA LEU A 544 4.42 -10.30 3.00
C LEU A 544 5.75 -10.23 2.29
N ASP A 545 5.71 -10.29 0.97
CA ASP A 545 6.88 -10.16 0.11
C ASP A 545 6.62 -9.12 -0.98
N LEU A 546 7.64 -8.35 -1.35
CA LEU A 546 7.62 -7.57 -2.59
C LEU A 546 8.06 -8.50 -3.72
N ILE A 547 7.14 -8.88 -4.61
CA ILE A 547 7.44 -9.73 -5.76
C ILE A 547 7.98 -8.86 -6.89
N ARG A 548 9.18 -9.25 -7.33
CA ARG A 548 9.89 -8.64 -8.44
C ARG A 548 9.22 -9.00 -9.75
N PRO A 549 9.13 -8.03 -10.64
CA PRO A 549 9.68 -8.36 -11.95
C PRO A 549 10.47 -7.20 -12.55
N ASP A 550 10.95 -7.42 -13.76
CA ASP A 550 11.69 -6.42 -14.52
C ASP A 550 10.81 -5.19 -14.84
N LEU A 551 11.46 -4.08 -15.24
CA LEU A 551 10.83 -2.82 -15.65
C LEU A 551 9.76 -2.98 -16.76
N ALA A 552 9.59 -4.16 -17.36
CA ALA A 552 8.65 -4.41 -18.45
C ALA A 552 7.35 -5.11 -18.00
N THR A 553 7.34 -5.77 -16.84
CA THR A 553 6.19 -6.56 -16.36
C THR A 553 5.54 -6.06 -15.07
N GLY A 554 6.17 -5.11 -14.36
CA GLY A 554 5.60 -4.36 -13.23
C GLY A 554 5.49 -5.16 -11.92
N GLY A 555 5.82 -4.53 -10.79
CA GLY A 555 5.84 -5.11 -9.44
C GLY A 555 4.57 -5.78 -8.94
N ALA A 556 4.67 -6.51 -7.81
CA ALA A 556 3.51 -6.84 -6.99
C ALA A 556 3.84 -6.88 -5.49
N ILE A 557 2.84 -6.59 -4.66
CA ILE A 557 2.86 -6.88 -3.22
C ILE A 557 2.18 -8.24 -3.03
N SER A 558 2.92 -9.21 -2.51
CA SER A 558 2.42 -10.57 -2.32
C SER A 558 2.10 -10.85 -0.87
N PHE A 559 0.89 -11.34 -0.65
CA PHE A 559 0.42 -11.87 0.60
C PHE A 559 0.41 -13.39 0.48
N ARG A 560 1.14 -14.06 1.35
CA ARG A 560 1.23 -15.52 1.37
C ARG A 560 0.78 -16.07 2.70
N ILE A 561 -0.03 -17.12 2.66
CA ILE A 561 -0.40 -17.93 3.83
C ILE A 561 0.12 -19.34 3.59
N ASP A 562 1.11 -19.76 4.39
CA ASP A 562 1.69 -21.11 4.33
C ASP A 562 0.99 -22.04 5.32
N LEU A 563 0.11 -22.89 4.80
CA LEU A 563 -0.69 -23.85 5.57
C LEU A 563 0.06 -25.18 5.81
N SER A 564 1.34 -25.29 5.48
CA SER A 564 2.12 -26.53 5.65
C SER A 564 2.19 -27.01 7.10
N LYS A 565 2.07 -26.09 8.07
CA LYS A 565 2.00 -26.42 9.50
C LYS A 565 0.74 -27.19 9.89
N ILE A 566 -0.40 -26.95 9.22
CA ILE A 566 -1.65 -27.67 9.49
C ILE A 566 -1.85 -28.86 8.55
N LYS A 567 -1.07 -28.98 7.47
CA LYS A 567 -1.11 -30.14 6.58
C LYS A 567 -0.67 -31.41 7.31
N THR A 568 -1.37 -32.52 7.06
CA THR A 568 -0.95 -33.82 7.62
C THR A 568 0.36 -34.30 6.99
N ASN A 569 1.26 -34.82 7.83
CA ASN A 569 2.42 -35.60 7.41
C ASN A 569 2.22 -37.10 7.65
N GLU A 570 1.11 -37.49 8.29
CA GLU A 570 0.76 -38.89 8.56
C GLU A 570 0.11 -39.51 7.32
N ASP A 571 0.63 -40.66 6.86
CA ASP A 571 -0.05 -41.47 5.84
C ASP A 571 -1.19 -42.24 6.48
N VAL A 572 -2.40 -41.73 6.30
CA VAL A 572 -3.63 -42.30 6.85
C VAL A 572 -4.36 -43.19 5.83
N ALA A 573 -3.84 -43.37 4.61
CA ALA A 573 -4.57 -44.04 3.53
C ALA A 573 -4.89 -45.51 3.87
N ALA A 574 -3.93 -46.24 4.43
CA ALA A 574 -4.12 -47.63 4.85
C ALA A 574 -5.18 -47.76 5.95
N LYS A 575 -5.15 -46.90 6.98
CA LYS A 575 -6.12 -46.88 8.08
C LYS A 575 -7.54 -46.54 7.60
N LEU A 576 -7.66 -45.57 6.68
CA LEU A 576 -8.95 -45.22 6.05
C LEU A 576 -9.53 -46.40 5.27
N GLN A 577 -8.69 -47.11 4.52
CA GLN A 577 -9.10 -48.30 3.77
C GLN A 577 -9.52 -49.45 4.70
N GLU A 578 -8.75 -49.72 5.76
CA GLU A 578 -9.07 -50.75 6.76
C GLU A 578 -10.41 -50.47 7.46
N THR A 579 -10.66 -49.20 7.80
CA THR A 579 -11.87 -48.75 8.51
C THR A 579 -13.12 -48.77 7.63
N SER A 580 -12.97 -48.52 6.33
CA SER A 580 -14.08 -48.55 5.37
C SER A 580 -14.41 -49.96 4.83
N THR A 581 -13.56 -50.95 5.14
CA THR A 581 -13.80 -52.34 4.74
C THR A 581 -14.92 -52.95 5.59
N PRO A 582 -16.01 -53.48 4.99
CA PRO A 582 -17.08 -54.14 5.73
C PRO A 582 -16.58 -55.37 6.49
N PHE A 583 -17.20 -55.69 7.63
CA PHE A 583 -16.92 -56.94 8.34
C PHE A 583 -17.13 -58.15 7.43
N ASN A 584 -16.17 -59.08 7.44
CA ASN A 584 -16.46 -60.46 7.06
C ASN A 584 -17.29 -61.10 8.18
N THR A 585 -18.62 -61.12 7.99
CA THR A 585 -19.58 -61.57 9.01
C THR A 585 -19.26 -62.96 9.57
N THR A 586 -18.84 -63.90 8.72
CA THR A 586 -18.49 -65.27 9.14
C THR A 586 -17.29 -65.27 10.07
N THR A 587 -16.16 -64.73 9.61
CA THR A 587 -14.92 -64.64 10.42
C THR A 587 -15.16 -63.88 11.72
N PHE A 588 -15.94 -62.81 11.69
CA PHE A 588 -16.27 -62.02 12.88
C PHE A 588 -17.07 -62.84 13.90
N ILE A 589 -18.16 -63.50 13.49
CA ILE A 589 -18.99 -64.32 14.38
C ILE A 589 -18.17 -65.46 15.00
N GLU A 590 -17.40 -66.16 14.18
CA GLU A 590 -16.56 -67.27 14.62
C GLU A 590 -15.50 -66.80 15.61
N ASN A 591 -14.78 -65.71 15.30
CA ASN A 591 -13.81 -65.08 16.19
C ASN A 591 -14.45 -64.71 17.53
N LYS A 592 -15.57 -63.97 17.52
CA LYS A 592 -16.20 -63.50 18.77
C LYS A 592 -16.81 -64.63 19.59
N THR A 593 -17.36 -65.65 18.94
CA THR A 593 -17.88 -66.87 19.59
C THR A 593 -16.76 -67.67 20.23
N GLN A 594 -15.69 -67.97 19.48
CA GLN A 594 -14.57 -68.72 20.02
C GLN A 594 -13.84 -67.94 21.12
N SER A 595 -13.69 -66.62 20.98
CA SER A 595 -13.13 -65.75 22.02
C SER A 595 -13.96 -65.77 23.31
N LEU A 596 -15.29 -65.77 23.20
CA LEU A 596 -16.18 -65.92 24.36
C LEU A 596 -15.91 -67.24 25.10
N LEU A 597 -15.83 -68.35 24.36
CA LEU A 597 -15.59 -69.68 24.92
C LEU A 597 -14.21 -69.78 25.57
N ILE A 598 -13.17 -69.31 24.88
CA ILE A 598 -11.78 -69.27 25.38
C ILE A 598 -11.70 -68.44 26.65
N SER A 599 -12.37 -67.28 26.70
CA SER A 599 -12.37 -66.43 27.90
C SER A 599 -12.92 -67.14 29.14
N GLY A 600 -13.93 -68.00 28.95
CA GLY A 600 -14.57 -68.77 30.01
C GLY A 600 -13.69 -69.86 30.62
N LEU A 601 -12.61 -70.28 29.94
CA LEU A 601 -11.69 -71.32 30.43
C LEU A 601 -10.82 -70.86 31.62
N GLY A 602 -10.54 -69.56 31.73
CA GLY A 602 -9.64 -68.99 32.74
C GLY A 602 -10.23 -68.84 34.15
N GLY A 603 -11.39 -69.45 34.43
CA GLY A 603 -12.10 -69.34 35.72
C GLY A 603 -12.67 -67.96 36.05
N GLY A 604 -12.77 -67.06 35.05
CA GLY A 604 -13.11 -65.64 35.18
C GLY A 604 -14.50 -65.25 34.67
N GLU A 605 -14.70 -63.94 34.46
CA GLU A 605 -15.89 -63.39 33.80
C GLU A 605 -15.89 -63.76 32.31
N GLN A 606 -17.03 -64.20 31.77
CA GLN A 606 -17.16 -64.44 30.33
C GLN A 606 -17.17 -63.12 29.57
N LYS A 607 -16.27 -62.99 28.59
CA LYS A 607 -16.06 -61.72 27.90
C LYS A 607 -15.90 -61.88 26.39
N ILE A 608 -16.30 -60.84 25.68
CA ILE A 608 -16.04 -60.66 24.24
C ILE A 608 -15.14 -59.45 24.08
N SER A 609 -14.03 -59.61 23.36
CA SER A 609 -13.07 -58.53 23.11
C SER A 609 -13.29 -57.92 21.71
N PHE A 610 -13.43 -56.60 21.64
CA PHE A 610 -13.53 -55.84 20.40
C PHE A 610 -12.29 -54.96 20.22
N SER A 611 -11.59 -55.11 19.10
CA SER A 611 -10.37 -54.36 18.80
C SER A 611 -10.65 -52.89 18.45
N ASN A 612 -9.60 -52.06 18.42
CA ASN A 612 -9.67 -50.70 17.85
C ASN A 612 -10.22 -50.71 16.42
N THR A 613 -9.78 -51.66 15.60
CA THR A 613 -10.25 -51.83 14.21
C THR A 613 -11.74 -52.15 14.17
N ASP A 614 -12.23 -53.06 15.02
CA ASP A 614 -13.65 -53.37 15.12
C ASP A 614 -14.46 -52.11 15.46
N PHE A 615 -13.99 -51.33 16.43
CA PHE A 615 -14.66 -50.11 16.86
C PHE A 615 -14.70 -49.05 15.75
N ASN A 616 -13.56 -48.79 15.10
CA ASN A 616 -13.46 -47.80 14.03
C ASN A 616 -14.35 -48.18 12.83
N ARG A 617 -14.39 -49.47 12.45
CA ARG A 617 -15.29 -49.97 11.38
C ARG A 617 -16.76 -49.79 11.74
N LEU A 618 -17.14 -50.06 12.99
CA LEU A 618 -18.51 -49.84 13.42
C LEU A 618 -18.87 -48.35 13.43
N VAL A 619 -17.96 -47.47 13.89
CA VAL A 619 -18.14 -46.01 13.79
C VAL A 619 -18.36 -45.61 12.32
N TYR A 620 -17.54 -46.10 11.40
CA TYR A 620 -17.71 -45.85 9.96
C TYR A 620 -19.10 -46.29 9.45
N GLN A 621 -19.53 -47.51 9.79
CA GLN A 621 -20.83 -48.02 9.36
C GLN A 621 -22.01 -47.23 9.92
N LYS A 622 -21.97 -46.89 11.22
CA LYS A 622 -23.05 -46.17 11.92
C LYS A 622 -23.14 -44.71 11.53
N THR A 623 -22.02 -44.11 11.13
CA THR A 623 -21.98 -42.75 10.58
C THR A 623 -22.22 -42.70 9.06
N ASN A 624 -22.64 -43.80 8.43
CA ASN A 624 -22.83 -43.89 6.97
C ASN A 624 -21.58 -43.44 6.18
N GLY A 625 -20.39 -43.88 6.63
CA GLY A 625 -19.12 -43.48 6.04
C GLY A 625 -18.76 -42.01 6.28
N TYR A 626 -19.20 -41.46 7.42
CA TYR A 626 -19.11 -40.05 7.78
C TYR A 626 -19.90 -39.10 6.85
N ASP A 627 -20.83 -39.64 6.07
CA ASP A 627 -21.72 -38.84 5.22
C ASP A 627 -22.59 -37.92 6.09
N GLY A 628 -22.45 -36.61 5.90
CA GLY A 628 -23.05 -35.58 6.76
C GLY A 628 -22.08 -34.88 7.72
N PHE A 629 -20.86 -35.40 7.94
CA PHE A 629 -19.78 -34.70 8.65
C PHE A 629 -19.05 -33.71 7.73
N SER A 630 -19.83 -32.86 7.07
CA SER A 630 -19.33 -31.79 6.19
C SER A 630 -19.98 -30.47 6.52
N ASN A 631 -19.20 -29.40 6.58
CA ASN A 631 -19.69 -28.04 6.67
C ASN A 631 -19.30 -27.30 5.39
N VAL A 632 -20.30 -26.73 4.71
CA VAL A 632 -20.11 -25.98 3.47
C VAL A 632 -20.56 -24.55 3.71
N THR A 633 -19.63 -23.62 3.63
CA THR A 633 -19.91 -22.18 3.69
C THR A 633 -19.73 -21.59 2.29
N THR A 634 -20.78 -21.02 1.72
CA THR A 634 -20.65 -20.26 0.47
C THR A 634 -20.02 -18.91 0.76
N LEU A 635 -18.92 -18.60 0.08
CA LEU A 635 -18.19 -17.34 0.22
C LEU A 635 -19.03 -16.16 -0.32
N PRO A 636 -18.70 -14.90 0.03
CA PRO A 636 -19.49 -13.73 -0.36
C PRO A 636 -19.69 -13.53 -1.87
N ASP A 637 -18.89 -14.16 -2.74
CA ASP A 637 -19.10 -14.18 -4.19
C ASP A 637 -20.36 -14.95 -4.63
N GLY A 638 -20.94 -15.76 -3.74
CA GLY A 638 -22.14 -16.57 -3.99
C GLY A 638 -21.91 -17.78 -4.90
N VAL A 639 -20.65 -18.08 -5.28
CA VAL A 639 -20.30 -19.14 -6.22
C VAL A 639 -19.30 -20.11 -5.61
N THR A 640 -18.32 -19.60 -4.87
CA THR A 640 -17.26 -20.41 -4.29
C THR A 640 -17.70 -20.98 -2.95
N ASN A 641 -17.42 -22.26 -2.74
CA ASN A 641 -17.73 -22.95 -1.49
C ASN A 641 -16.44 -23.26 -0.73
N PHE A 642 -16.42 -22.89 0.54
CA PHE A 642 -15.43 -23.33 1.50
C PHE A 642 -15.96 -24.54 2.26
N THR A 643 -15.34 -25.69 2.01
CA THR A 643 -15.81 -27.00 2.49
C THR A 643 -14.82 -27.59 3.49
N TYR A 644 -15.35 -27.93 4.66
CA TYR A 644 -14.70 -28.82 5.62
C TYR A 644 -15.41 -30.16 5.55
N GLN A 645 -14.68 -31.25 5.34
CA GLN A 645 -15.24 -32.60 5.31
C GLN A 645 -14.41 -33.55 6.17
N VAL A 646 -15.05 -34.23 7.12
CA VAL A 646 -14.42 -35.37 7.80
C VAL A 646 -14.46 -36.57 6.87
N THR A 647 -13.29 -37.11 6.57
CA THR A 647 -13.11 -38.31 5.73
C THR A 647 -12.74 -39.53 6.55
N GLY A 648 -12.36 -39.35 7.81
CA GLY A 648 -11.98 -40.42 8.74
C GLY A 648 -12.11 -40.04 10.20
N ILE A 649 -12.55 -40.98 11.04
CA ILE A 649 -12.48 -40.87 12.51
C ILE A 649 -11.86 -42.15 13.04
N PHE A 650 -10.75 -42.03 13.77
CA PHE A 650 -10.05 -43.15 14.40
C PHE A 650 -9.96 -42.97 15.90
N PHE A 651 -10.23 -44.05 16.61
CA PHE A 651 -10.00 -44.19 18.04
C PHE A 651 -8.82 -45.14 18.25
N GLU A 652 -7.83 -44.66 18.97
CA GLU A 652 -6.67 -45.43 19.43
C GLU A 652 -6.77 -45.53 20.95
N PHE A 653 -7.48 -46.57 21.43
CA PHE A 653 -7.71 -46.78 22.85
C PHE A 653 -6.42 -47.26 23.52
N GLY A 654 -6.10 -46.66 24.66
CA GLY A 654 -5.06 -47.10 25.58
C GLY A 654 -5.64 -47.32 26.98
N PRO A 655 -4.87 -47.91 27.91
CA PRO A 655 -5.39 -48.31 29.22
C PRO A 655 -5.85 -47.13 30.09
N THR A 656 -5.27 -45.94 29.90
CA THR A 656 -5.59 -44.73 30.68
C THR A 656 -5.93 -43.52 29.81
N THR A 657 -5.67 -43.61 28.50
CA THR A 657 -5.82 -42.50 27.56
C THR A 657 -6.29 -43.04 26.22
N THR A 658 -7.13 -42.29 25.53
CA THR A 658 -7.52 -42.60 24.15
C THR A 658 -7.15 -41.42 23.27
N THR A 659 -6.57 -41.70 22.11
CA THR A 659 -6.34 -40.68 21.10
C THR A 659 -7.42 -40.77 20.05
N MET A 660 -8.14 -39.67 19.84
CA MET A 660 -9.10 -39.53 18.77
C MET A 660 -8.46 -38.77 17.61
N LYS A 661 -8.47 -39.33 16.42
CA LYS A 661 -7.95 -38.68 15.22
C LYS A 661 -9.08 -38.43 14.23
N PHE A 662 -9.21 -37.20 13.78
CA PHE A 662 -10.12 -36.81 12.71
C PHE A 662 -9.30 -36.49 11.47
N VAL A 663 -9.53 -37.22 10.38
CA VAL A 663 -8.98 -36.87 9.06
C VAL A 663 -9.96 -35.91 8.42
N VAL A 664 -9.52 -34.69 8.17
CA VAL A 664 -10.34 -33.60 7.63
C VAL A 664 -9.75 -33.16 6.31
N GLU A 665 -10.61 -32.97 5.32
CA GLU A 665 -10.28 -32.33 4.05
C GLU A 665 -10.88 -30.92 4.04
N ILE A 666 -10.03 -29.92 3.82
CA ILE A 666 -10.40 -28.50 3.73
C ILE A 666 -10.09 -28.06 2.30
N ASN A 667 -11.11 -28.05 1.42
CA ASN A 667 -10.94 -27.73 -0.01
C ASN A 667 -9.67 -28.35 -0.65
N GLY A 668 -9.46 -29.66 -0.46
CA GLY A 668 -8.30 -30.40 -0.99
C GLY A 668 -7.07 -30.44 -0.07
N LEU A 669 -7.00 -29.63 0.99
CA LEU A 669 -5.97 -29.74 2.03
C LEU A 669 -6.36 -30.83 3.04
N GLN A 670 -5.60 -31.93 3.06
CA GLN A 670 -5.77 -32.97 4.10
C GLN A 670 -5.03 -32.56 5.39
N THR A 671 -5.76 -32.55 6.50
CA THR A 671 -5.23 -32.34 7.85
C THR A 671 -5.69 -33.46 8.79
N VAL A 672 -4.92 -33.71 9.85
CA VAL A 672 -5.29 -34.65 10.92
C VAL A 672 -5.40 -33.86 12.21
N ILE A 673 -6.60 -33.88 12.80
CA ILE A 673 -6.84 -33.33 14.12
C ILE A 673 -6.70 -34.45 15.15
N THR A 674 -5.82 -34.25 16.12
CA THR A 674 -5.54 -35.21 17.19
C THR A 674 -6.07 -34.69 18.51
N LEU A 675 -7.08 -35.36 19.07
CA LEU A 675 -7.67 -35.04 20.35
C LEU A 675 -7.26 -36.10 21.38
N PRO A 676 -6.36 -35.76 22.33
CA PRO A 676 -6.07 -36.64 23.44
C PRO A 676 -7.23 -36.63 24.44
N THR A 677 -7.55 -37.80 24.98
CA THR A 677 -8.59 -37.95 26.01
C THR A 677 -8.07 -38.80 27.16
N THR A 678 -8.61 -38.56 28.36
CA THR A 678 -8.36 -39.40 29.53
C THR A 678 -9.53 -40.37 29.72
N VAL A 679 -9.23 -41.65 29.94
CA VAL A 679 -10.24 -42.68 30.13
C VAL A 679 -10.65 -42.74 31.61
N GLN A 680 -11.95 -42.67 31.87
CA GLN A 680 -12.54 -42.93 33.18
C GLN A 680 -13.62 -44.01 33.06
N THR A 681 -13.58 -45.02 33.93
CA THR A 681 -14.62 -46.06 34.01
C THR A 681 -15.48 -45.80 35.24
N THR A 682 -16.80 -45.92 35.10
CA THR A 682 -17.72 -45.80 36.24
C THR A 682 -17.49 -46.93 37.24
N ALA A 683 -17.90 -46.72 38.50
CA ALA A 683 -17.76 -47.73 39.54
C ALA A 683 -18.56 -49.03 39.27
N LEU A 684 -19.60 -48.94 38.42
CA LEU A 684 -20.40 -50.08 37.98
C LEU A 684 -19.88 -50.71 36.68
N GLU A 685 -18.89 -50.09 36.04
CA GLU A 685 -18.34 -50.49 34.74
C GLU A 685 -19.41 -50.57 33.64
N ASP A 686 -20.47 -49.78 33.75
CA ASP A 686 -21.54 -49.65 32.76
C ASP A 686 -21.26 -48.58 31.70
N GLN A 687 -20.31 -47.68 31.96
CA GLN A 687 -19.93 -46.61 31.05
C GLN A 687 -18.42 -46.36 31.07
N ILE A 688 -17.91 -45.99 29.90
CA ILE A 688 -16.56 -45.46 29.70
C ILE A 688 -16.69 -43.99 29.30
N ILE A 689 -16.08 -43.11 30.07
CA ILE A 689 -16.09 -41.66 29.89
C ILE A 689 -14.72 -41.22 29.39
N LEU A 690 -14.68 -40.70 28.16
CA LEU A 690 -13.50 -40.11 27.54
C LEU A 690 -13.54 -38.60 27.81
N VAL A 691 -12.77 -38.14 28.79
CA VAL A 691 -12.67 -36.71 29.10
C VAL A 691 -11.74 -36.05 28.07
N LEU A 692 -12.26 -35.07 27.33
CA LEU A 692 -11.52 -34.38 26.28
C LEU A 692 -10.44 -33.50 26.90
N GLY A 693 -9.24 -33.48 26.32
CA GLY A 693 -8.21 -32.53 26.69
C GLY A 693 -8.59 -31.11 26.26
N ASP A 694 -8.08 -30.10 26.97
CA ASP A 694 -8.34 -28.68 26.67
C ASP A 694 -7.73 -28.24 25.31
N ALA A 695 -6.73 -28.98 24.81
CA ALA A 695 -6.05 -28.70 23.56
C ALA A 695 -6.08 -29.90 22.61
N ILE A 696 -6.19 -29.59 21.33
CA ILE A 696 -6.09 -30.54 20.22
C ILE A 696 -4.86 -30.22 19.36
N GLY A 697 -4.27 -31.23 18.76
CA GLY A 697 -3.30 -31.06 17.69
C GLY A 697 -4.01 -30.84 16.35
N LEU A 698 -3.61 -29.84 15.57
CA LEU A 698 -4.05 -29.61 14.19
C LEU A 698 -2.81 -29.64 13.28
N GLY A 699 -2.55 -30.80 12.65
CA GLY A 699 -1.26 -31.03 11.99
C GLY A 699 -0.10 -30.94 13.00
N GLN A 700 0.72 -29.89 12.90
CA GLN A 700 1.84 -29.63 13.81
C GLN A 700 1.54 -28.56 14.88
N THR A 701 0.37 -27.93 14.84
CA THR A 701 -0.02 -26.84 15.75
C THR A 701 -0.90 -27.36 16.88
N SER A 702 -1.02 -26.59 17.96
CA SER A 702 -1.90 -26.91 19.10
C SER A 702 -2.94 -25.81 19.24
N VAL A 703 -4.21 -26.19 19.24
CA VAL A 703 -5.35 -25.25 19.29
C VAL A 703 -6.34 -25.67 20.38
N ASP A 704 -7.23 -24.78 20.79
CA ASP A 704 -8.25 -25.11 21.78
C ASP A 704 -9.20 -26.20 21.25
N SER A 705 -9.55 -27.16 22.11
CA SER A 705 -10.51 -28.21 21.81
C SER A 705 -11.88 -27.72 21.33
N ASP A 706 -12.28 -26.49 21.69
CA ASP A 706 -13.53 -25.88 21.25
C ASP A 706 -13.57 -25.68 19.72
N PHE A 707 -12.41 -25.53 19.06
CA PHE A 707 -12.32 -25.50 17.59
C PHE A 707 -12.91 -26.75 16.93
N LEU A 708 -12.65 -27.93 17.49
CA LEU A 708 -13.18 -29.19 16.97
C LEU A 708 -14.70 -29.26 17.12
N LEU A 709 -15.23 -28.75 18.24
CA LEU A 709 -16.67 -28.72 18.50
C LEU A 709 -17.38 -27.76 17.53
N ASP A 710 -16.79 -26.60 17.28
CA ASP A 710 -17.32 -25.62 16.32
C ASP A 710 -17.26 -26.15 14.87
N MET A 711 -16.19 -26.87 14.51
CA MET A 711 -16.02 -27.45 13.18
C MET A 711 -16.99 -28.60 12.93
N LEU A 712 -17.20 -29.49 13.92
CA LEU A 712 -18.05 -30.68 13.78
C LEU A 712 -19.53 -30.42 14.08
N GLY A 713 -19.85 -29.35 14.81
CA GLY A 713 -21.22 -28.90 15.11
C GLY A 713 -22.10 -29.99 15.75
N ASP A 714 -23.40 -29.99 15.40
CA ASP A 714 -24.38 -30.95 15.91
C ASP A 714 -24.03 -32.42 15.57
N ASN A 715 -23.26 -32.65 14.50
CA ASN A 715 -22.85 -34.00 14.11
C ASN A 715 -21.92 -34.66 15.14
N PHE A 716 -21.15 -33.85 15.88
CA PHE A 716 -20.31 -34.37 16.98
C PHE A 716 -21.13 -35.01 18.09
N SER A 717 -22.34 -34.49 18.33
CA SER A 717 -23.24 -35.00 19.36
C SER A 717 -23.93 -36.32 19.01
N ASN A 718 -23.81 -36.79 17.76
CA ASN A 718 -24.57 -37.92 17.22
C ASN A 718 -23.69 -38.93 16.45
N LEU A 719 -22.61 -39.42 17.06
CA LEU A 719 -21.80 -40.53 16.52
C LEU A 719 -22.48 -41.92 16.65
N GLU A 720 -23.76 -41.98 17.05
CA GLU A 720 -24.60 -43.14 17.42
C GLU A 720 -24.04 -44.06 18.53
N LEU A 721 -22.73 -44.28 18.58
CA LEU A 721 -21.99 -45.11 19.52
C LEU A 721 -21.43 -44.31 20.70
N LEU A 722 -21.45 -42.97 20.61
CA LEU A 722 -20.91 -42.05 21.60
C LEU A 722 -21.91 -40.95 21.88
N THR A 723 -22.09 -40.61 23.16
CA THR A 723 -22.88 -39.45 23.58
C THR A 723 -21.96 -38.35 24.05
N TYR A 724 -22.06 -37.15 23.48
CA TYR A 724 -21.30 -35.99 23.94
C TYR A 724 -21.97 -35.29 25.12
N ASP A 725 -21.25 -35.18 26.24
CA ASP A 725 -21.61 -34.35 27.39
C ASP A 725 -20.85 -33.02 27.31
N SER A 726 -21.56 -31.98 26.85
CA SER A 726 -21.03 -30.63 26.70
C SER A 726 -20.73 -29.93 28.04
N THR A 727 -21.31 -30.37 29.16
CA THR A 727 -21.05 -29.75 30.47
C THR A 727 -19.69 -30.15 31.00
N ASN A 728 -19.31 -31.40 30.79
CA ASN A 728 -18.05 -31.97 31.29
C ASN A 728 -16.97 -32.11 30.21
N LYS A 729 -17.24 -31.66 28.97
CA LYS A 729 -16.39 -31.85 27.78
C LYS A 729 -15.92 -33.31 27.69
N SER A 730 -16.87 -34.24 27.61
CA SER A 730 -16.56 -35.68 27.61
C SER A 730 -17.45 -36.47 26.66
N LEU A 731 -16.92 -37.56 26.10
CA LEU A 731 -17.67 -38.53 25.30
C LEU A 731 -17.94 -39.78 26.13
N ILE A 732 -19.19 -40.24 26.14
CA ILE A 732 -19.64 -41.38 26.93
C ILE A 732 -19.94 -42.55 25.99
N ILE A 733 -19.28 -43.68 26.24
CA ILE A 733 -19.59 -44.99 25.66
C ILE A 733 -20.39 -45.75 26.70
N ASP A 734 -21.66 -46.00 26.40
CA ASP A 734 -22.53 -46.81 27.25
C ASP A 734 -22.41 -48.29 26.86
N LYS A 735 -22.54 -49.19 27.83
CA LYS A 735 -22.48 -50.63 27.56
C LYS A 735 -23.50 -51.12 26.52
N GLU A 736 -24.64 -50.45 26.39
CA GLU A 736 -25.67 -50.81 25.41
C GLU A 736 -25.20 -50.63 23.96
N VAL A 737 -24.14 -49.84 23.72
CA VAL A 737 -23.50 -49.67 22.41
C VAL A 737 -23.01 -51.02 21.85
N PHE A 738 -22.58 -51.94 22.73
CA PHE A 738 -22.08 -53.25 22.34
C PHE A 738 -23.14 -54.20 21.80
N ASN A 739 -24.43 -53.90 22.00
CA ASN A 739 -25.50 -54.59 21.27
C ASN A 739 -25.41 -54.35 19.76
N SER A 740 -24.87 -53.20 19.32
CA SER A 740 -24.65 -52.94 17.89
C SER A 740 -23.54 -53.82 17.31
N PHE A 741 -22.50 -54.13 18.08
CA PHE A 741 -21.47 -55.09 17.67
C PHE A 741 -22.03 -56.52 17.61
N MET A 742 -22.83 -56.90 18.61
CA MET A 742 -23.48 -58.21 18.63
C MET A 742 -24.55 -58.37 17.54
N ALA A 743 -24.97 -57.27 16.90
CA ALA A 743 -25.90 -57.30 15.78
C ALA A 743 -25.25 -57.44 14.39
N VAL A 744 -23.91 -57.54 14.29
CA VAL A 744 -23.21 -57.70 13.00
C VAL A 744 -23.60 -59.00 12.28
N GLY A 745 -23.93 -60.06 13.04
CA GLY A 745 -24.40 -61.34 12.51
C GLY A 745 -25.91 -61.46 12.30
N GLY A 746 -26.72 -60.60 12.92
CA GLY A 746 -28.17 -60.79 12.98
C GLY A 746 -28.86 -59.86 13.98
N ALA A 747 -30.19 -59.78 13.94
CA ALA A 747 -30.94 -58.73 14.65
C ALA A 747 -31.12 -58.98 16.17
N SER A 748 -30.65 -60.11 16.71
CA SER A 748 -30.85 -60.47 18.12
C SER A 748 -29.73 -61.36 18.65
N THR A 749 -29.22 -61.04 19.84
CA THR A 749 -28.32 -61.90 20.61
C THR A 749 -29.00 -62.34 21.92
N PRO A 750 -28.79 -63.58 22.40
CA PRO A 750 -29.26 -64.02 23.72
C PRO A 750 -28.39 -63.52 24.88
N LEU A 751 -27.28 -62.83 24.58
CA LEU A 751 -26.35 -62.30 25.56
C LEU A 751 -26.83 -60.94 26.10
N THR A 752 -26.56 -60.68 27.39
CA THR A 752 -26.77 -59.38 28.04
C THR A 752 -25.43 -58.79 28.43
N VAL A 753 -25.18 -57.52 28.07
CA VAL A 753 -23.96 -56.82 28.49
C VAL A 753 -24.09 -56.39 29.94
N GLU A 754 -23.19 -56.90 30.79
CA GLU A 754 -23.14 -56.53 32.20
C GLU A 754 -22.20 -55.34 32.43
N LYS A 755 -20.99 -55.41 31.86
CA LYS A 755 -19.89 -54.45 32.08
C LYS A 755 -19.03 -54.25 30.84
N ILE A 756 -18.31 -53.13 30.80
CA ILE A 756 -17.35 -52.78 29.75
C ILE A 756 -16.04 -52.27 30.36
N ARG A 757 -14.90 -52.70 29.79
CA ARG A 757 -13.56 -52.28 30.19
C ARG A 757 -12.69 -52.00 28.98
N ILE A 758 -11.70 -51.11 29.12
CA ILE A 758 -10.60 -50.99 28.17
C ILE A 758 -9.41 -51.78 28.69
N VAL A 759 -8.97 -52.77 27.93
CA VAL A 759 -7.81 -53.61 28.26
C VAL A 759 -6.91 -53.67 27.04
N GLN A 760 -5.65 -53.24 27.19
CA GLN A 760 -4.62 -53.31 26.13
C GLN A 760 -5.03 -52.77 24.74
N GLY A 761 -5.90 -51.75 24.70
CA GLY A 761 -6.36 -51.17 23.43
C GLY A 761 -7.48 -51.94 22.73
N ALA A 762 -8.21 -52.75 23.48
CA ALA A 762 -9.48 -53.37 23.10
C ALA A 762 -10.56 -53.10 24.16
N PHE A 763 -11.82 -53.27 23.76
CA PHE A 763 -12.95 -53.30 24.69
C PHE A 763 -13.26 -54.73 25.10
N ASP A 764 -13.12 -55.00 26.39
CA ASP A 764 -13.61 -56.22 27.00
C ASP A 764 -15.05 -56.01 27.47
N VAL A 765 -15.98 -56.76 26.89
CA VAL A 765 -17.41 -56.70 27.17
C VAL A 765 -17.78 -57.94 27.96
N ILE A 766 -18.09 -57.76 29.24
CA ILE A 766 -18.51 -58.86 30.11
C ILE A 766 -19.98 -59.14 29.85
N VAL A 767 -20.29 -60.38 29.51
CA VAL A 767 -21.63 -60.81 29.13
C VAL A 767 -22.21 -61.84 30.10
N SER A 768 -23.54 -61.88 30.17
CA SER A 768 -24.29 -62.89 30.90
C SER A 768 -25.41 -63.47 30.01
N TYR A 769 -25.90 -64.65 30.39
CA TYR A 769 -27.07 -65.26 29.79
C TYR A 769 -27.89 -65.96 30.87
N THR A 770 -29.20 -66.09 30.60
CA THR A 770 -30.14 -66.71 31.55
C THR A 770 -30.75 -68.00 31.03
N ASP A 771 -30.54 -68.34 29.75
CA ASP A 771 -31.03 -69.58 29.15
C ASP A 771 -30.16 -70.78 29.55
N PRO A 772 -30.69 -71.77 30.30
CA PRO A 772 -29.94 -72.96 30.66
C PRO A 772 -29.55 -73.83 29.45
N PHE A 773 -30.27 -73.76 28.34
CA PHE A 773 -29.92 -74.50 27.12
C PHE A 773 -28.63 -73.93 26.51
N LEU A 774 -28.57 -72.61 26.36
CA LEU A 774 -27.37 -71.90 25.90
C LEU A 774 -26.18 -72.15 26.82
N GLY A 775 -26.39 -72.15 28.15
CA GLY A 775 -25.34 -72.47 29.10
C GLY A 775 -24.73 -73.86 28.90
N ASN A 776 -25.55 -74.89 28.64
CA ASN A 776 -25.03 -76.23 28.36
C ASN A 776 -24.26 -76.31 27.04
N LEU A 777 -24.69 -75.56 26.01
CA LEU A 777 -23.97 -75.49 24.73
C LEU A 777 -22.61 -74.83 24.91
N ILE A 778 -22.55 -73.70 25.61
CA ILE A 778 -21.31 -72.99 25.95
C ILE A 778 -20.37 -73.90 26.73
N ASP A 779 -20.84 -74.56 27.80
CA ASP A 779 -20.00 -75.45 28.61
C ASP A 779 -19.44 -76.64 27.79
N SER A 780 -20.26 -77.24 26.92
CA SER A 780 -19.87 -78.36 26.06
C SER A 780 -18.86 -77.94 24.99
N ALA A 781 -19.09 -76.78 24.34
CA ALA A 781 -18.19 -76.23 23.35
C ALA A 781 -16.85 -75.78 23.98
N SER A 782 -16.88 -75.10 25.11
CA SER A 782 -15.68 -74.70 25.86
C SER A 782 -14.82 -75.92 26.24
N GLY A 783 -15.42 -76.99 26.78
CA GLY A 783 -14.65 -78.21 27.11
C GLY A 783 -14.06 -78.91 25.89
N SER A 784 -14.73 -78.81 24.72
CA SER A 784 -14.20 -79.30 23.46
C SER A 784 -13.00 -78.47 22.99
N LEU A 785 -13.08 -77.14 23.09
CA LEU A 785 -11.97 -76.24 22.78
C LEU A 785 -10.78 -76.42 23.72
N GLU A 786 -11.02 -76.56 25.03
CA GLU A 786 -9.97 -76.84 26.03
C GLU A 786 -9.19 -78.12 25.66
N THR A 787 -9.90 -79.17 25.22
CA THR A 787 -9.27 -80.42 24.77
C THR A 787 -8.40 -80.22 23.53
N VAL A 788 -8.83 -79.40 22.57
CA VAL A 788 -8.06 -79.10 21.35
C VAL A 788 -6.84 -78.24 21.67
N LEU A 789 -7.00 -77.20 22.50
CA LEU A 789 -5.92 -76.31 22.94
C LEU A 789 -4.82 -77.06 23.71
N GLY A 790 -5.15 -78.16 24.39
CA GLY A 790 -4.17 -79.06 25.02
C GLY A 790 -3.38 -79.94 24.02
N SER A 791 -3.73 -79.92 22.73
CA SER A 791 -3.16 -80.76 21.67
C SER A 791 -2.42 -79.95 20.60
N ASP A 792 -1.57 -80.61 19.80
CA ASP A 792 -0.93 -80.01 18.63
C ASP A 792 -1.89 -80.11 17.42
N PHE A 793 -2.53 -78.99 17.07
CA PHE A 793 -3.59 -78.94 16.05
C PHE A 793 -3.38 -77.92 14.92
N VAL A 794 -2.43 -76.99 15.06
CA VAL A 794 -2.23 -75.88 14.13
C VAL A 794 -1.16 -76.20 13.07
N ASP A 795 -1.52 -76.12 11.79
CA ASP A 795 -0.60 -76.12 10.66
C ASP A 795 -0.15 -74.70 10.32
N TYR A 796 0.99 -74.29 10.88
CA TYR A 796 1.58 -72.98 10.63
C TYR A 796 1.96 -72.72 9.17
N ASN A 797 2.05 -73.75 8.30
CA ASN A 797 2.33 -73.55 6.87
C ASN A 797 1.11 -73.05 6.10
N ALA A 798 -0.08 -73.12 6.68
CA ALA A 798 -1.32 -72.64 6.06
C ALA A 798 -1.45 -71.12 6.10
N PHE A 799 -0.75 -70.43 7.02
CA PHE A 799 -0.83 -68.99 7.21
C PHE A 799 -0.04 -68.21 6.14
N ASP A 800 -0.56 -67.06 5.74
CA ASP A 800 0.15 -66.11 4.91
C ASP A 800 1.08 -65.24 5.79
N THR A 801 2.38 -65.51 5.67
CA THR A 801 3.44 -64.79 6.39
C THR A 801 4.28 -63.91 5.45
N THR A 802 3.75 -63.59 4.26
CA THR A 802 4.46 -62.74 3.29
C THR A 802 4.59 -61.29 3.76
N ASN A 803 3.70 -60.84 4.65
CA ASN A 803 3.81 -59.58 5.39
C ASN A 803 4.61 -59.79 6.71
N PRO A 804 5.69 -59.02 6.97
CA PRO A 804 6.45 -59.11 8.22
C PRO A 804 5.63 -58.95 9.50
N GLU A 805 4.59 -58.11 9.51
CA GLU A 805 3.71 -57.94 10.69
C GLU A 805 2.89 -59.19 10.95
N GLN A 806 2.37 -59.83 9.89
CA GLN A 806 1.65 -61.09 10.00
C GLN A 806 2.56 -62.26 10.36
N GLN A 807 3.81 -62.25 9.90
CA GLN A 807 4.80 -63.22 10.36
C GLN A 807 4.99 -63.14 11.88
N GLN A 808 5.17 -61.93 12.42
CA GLN A 808 5.31 -61.72 13.85
C GLN A 808 4.04 -62.15 14.61
N ALA A 809 2.85 -61.79 14.13
CA ALA A 809 1.59 -62.17 14.77
C ALA A 809 1.40 -63.70 14.81
N VAL A 810 1.77 -64.41 13.74
CA VAL A 810 1.74 -65.89 13.71
C VAL A 810 2.78 -66.49 14.67
N GLU A 811 3.96 -65.89 14.80
CA GLU A 811 4.98 -66.31 15.79
C GLU A 811 4.49 -66.10 17.24
N GLU A 812 3.81 -64.99 17.53
CA GLU A 812 3.20 -64.68 18.83
C GLU A 812 2.05 -65.64 19.16
N LEU A 813 1.21 -65.98 18.17
CA LEU A 813 0.18 -67.00 18.31
C LEU A 813 0.79 -68.36 18.61
N ASN A 814 1.85 -68.76 17.91
CA ASN A 814 2.56 -70.02 18.19
C ASN A 814 3.06 -70.08 19.63
N GLN A 815 3.75 -69.03 20.08
CA GLN A 815 4.27 -68.98 21.44
C GLN A 815 3.16 -69.04 22.49
N THR A 816 2.06 -68.31 22.27
CA THR A 816 0.92 -68.30 23.21
C THR A 816 0.21 -69.65 23.29
N LEU A 817 0.06 -70.33 22.15
CA LEU A 817 -0.51 -71.68 22.11
C LEU A 817 0.40 -72.71 22.78
N ASP A 818 1.72 -72.63 22.58
CA ASP A 818 2.70 -73.48 23.27
C ASP A 818 2.59 -73.31 24.80
N ASP A 819 2.46 -72.07 25.28
CA ASP A 819 2.33 -71.77 26.70
C ASP A 819 1.02 -72.31 27.27
N ILE A 820 -0.11 -72.14 26.57
CA ILE A 820 -1.41 -72.71 26.94
C ILE A 820 -1.37 -74.24 26.97
N GLN A 821 -0.75 -74.85 25.96
CA GLN A 821 -0.61 -76.30 25.88
C GLN A 821 0.21 -76.83 27.06
N ASN A 822 1.26 -76.13 27.48
CA ASN A 822 2.06 -76.51 28.65
C ASN A 822 1.26 -76.44 29.95
N VAL A 823 0.43 -75.41 30.12
CA VAL A 823 -0.46 -75.27 31.30
C VAL A 823 -1.49 -76.40 31.33
N LEU A 824 -2.19 -76.65 30.22
CA LEU A 824 -3.25 -77.66 30.15
C LEU A 824 -2.74 -79.11 30.28
N ASN A 825 -1.47 -79.37 29.94
CA ASN A 825 -0.85 -80.68 30.11
C ASN A 825 -0.24 -80.91 31.50
N ASP A 826 -0.23 -79.90 32.38
CA ASP A 826 0.16 -80.02 33.78
C ASP A 826 -1.08 -80.19 34.67
N PRO A 827 -1.30 -81.37 35.29
CA PRO A 827 -2.48 -81.62 36.13
C PRO A 827 -2.54 -80.79 37.42
N GLU A 828 -1.50 -80.03 37.77
CA GLU A 828 -1.46 -79.12 38.92
C GLU A 828 -1.75 -77.65 38.56
N GLN A 829 -1.96 -77.34 37.28
CA GLN A 829 -2.23 -75.98 36.80
C GLN A 829 -3.60 -75.89 36.12
N GLU A 830 -4.20 -74.71 36.18
CA GLU A 830 -5.43 -74.36 35.47
C GLU A 830 -5.13 -73.07 34.68
N LEU A 831 -5.81 -72.89 33.54
CA LEU A 831 -5.68 -71.66 32.78
C LEU A 831 -6.12 -70.46 33.63
N THR A 832 -5.36 -69.39 33.54
CA THR A 832 -5.69 -68.12 34.17
C THR A 832 -6.37 -67.19 33.17
N MET A 833 -6.98 -66.11 33.67
CA MET A 833 -7.50 -65.04 32.82
C MET A 833 -6.40 -64.35 31.99
N GLU A 834 -5.15 -64.36 32.45
CA GLU A 834 -4.02 -63.78 31.72
C GLU A 834 -3.70 -64.65 30.50
N ASP A 835 -3.66 -65.98 30.67
CA ASP A 835 -3.40 -66.93 29.58
C ASP A 835 -4.48 -66.85 28.49
N THR A 836 -5.76 -66.84 28.88
CA THR A 836 -6.87 -66.76 27.91
C THR A 836 -6.95 -65.40 27.23
N THR A 837 -6.58 -64.31 27.93
CA THR A 837 -6.52 -62.97 27.33
C THR A 837 -5.39 -62.87 26.31
N ALA A 838 -4.20 -63.39 26.63
CA ALA A 838 -3.07 -63.40 25.71
C ALA A 838 -3.40 -64.16 24.41
N LEU A 839 -4.12 -65.29 24.50
CA LEU A 839 -4.55 -66.02 23.30
C LEU A 839 -5.54 -65.24 22.45
N ILE A 840 -6.55 -64.63 23.08
CA ILE A 840 -7.53 -63.80 22.37
C ILE A 840 -6.82 -62.61 21.70
N GLU A 841 -5.84 -62.00 22.35
CA GLU A 841 -5.01 -60.93 21.78
C GLU A 841 -4.21 -61.43 20.58
N ALA A 842 -3.51 -62.56 20.69
CA ALA A 842 -2.74 -63.15 19.60
C ALA A 842 -3.61 -63.50 18.38
N ILE A 843 -4.83 -64.00 18.61
CA ILE A 843 -5.81 -64.27 17.53
C ILE A 843 -6.24 -62.96 16.87
N ASN A 844 -6.56 -61.93 17.65
CA ASN A 844 -7.03 -60.64 17.12
C ASN A 844 -5.94 -59.86 16.39
N ASN A 845 -4.65 -60.14 16.63
CA ASN A 845 -3.52 -59.54 15.92
C ASN A 845 -3.30 -60.12 14.51
N LEU A 846 -3.90 -61.27 14.20
CA LEU A 846 -3.90 -61.81 12.85
C LEU A 846 -4.80 -60.97 11.92
N ASP A 847 -4.47 -60.89 10.63
CA ASP A 847 -5.38 -60.35 9.63
C ASP A 847 -6.57 -61.31 9.39
N GLU A 848 -7.64 -60.83 8.74
CA GLU A 848 -8.86 -61.63 8.56
C GLU A 848 -8.63 -62.98 7.85
N ALA A 849 -7.67 -63.05 6.92
CA ALA A 849 -7.38 -64.28 6.19
C ALA A 849 -6.71 -65.30 7.11
N ASN A 850 -5.70 -64.87 7.86
CA ASN A 850 -5.00 -65.70 8.85
C ASN A 850 -5.89 -66.04 10.05
N GLN A 851 -6.76 -65.13 10.49
CA GLN A 851 -7.79 -65.40 11.49
C GLN A 851 -8.69 -66.55 11.01
N GLN A 852 -9.26 -66.46 9.81
CA GLN A 852 -10.11 -67.53 9.28
C GLN A 852 -9.37 -68.87 9.22
N ILE A 853 -8.11 -68.87 8.79
CA ILE A 853 -7.27 -70.08 8.76
C ILE A 853 -7.13 -70.70 10.16
N PHE A 854 -6.92 -69.89 11.20
CA PHE A 854 -6.86 -70.37 12.58
C PHE A 854 -8.22 -70.90 13.07
N LEU A 855 -9.29 -70.12 12.88
CA LEU A 855 -10.64 -70.44 13.32
C LEU A 855 -11.15 -71.75 12.69
N ASP A 856 -10.90 -71.94 11.38
CA ASP A 856 -11.23 -73.16 10.64
C ASP A 856 -10.49 -74.38 11.24
N GLN A 857 -9.21 -74.22 11.58
CA GLN A 857 -8.41 -75.30 12.14
C GLN A 857 -8.86 -75.66 13.56
N LEU A 858 -9.20 -74.67 14.37
CA LEU A 858 -9.74 -74.87 15.72
C LEU A 858 -11.11 -75.56 15.67
N GLU A 859 -12.00 -75.11 14.78
CA GLU A 859 -13.31 -75.73 14.53
C GLU A 859 -13.16 -77.19 14.09
N ASN A 860 -12.40 -77.45 13.02
CA ASN A 860 -12.24 -78.78 12.44
C ASN A 860 -11.61 -79.76 13.43
N SER A 861 -10.67 -79.29 14.24
CA SER A 861 -10.00 -80.12 15.26
C SER A 861 -10.90 -80.40 16.45
N SER A 862 -11.80 -79.47 16.81
CA SER A 862 -12.81 -79.69 17.85
C SER A 862 -13.85 -80.72 17.44
N GLY A 863 -14.25 -80.74 16.17
CA GLY A 863 -15.35 -81.55 15.66
C GLY A 863 -16.67 -81.34 16.42
N SER A 864 -16.82 -80.20 17.11
CA SER A 864 -17.92 -79.95 18.02
C SER A 864 -19.16 -79.44 17.26
N ALA A 865 -20.22 -80.24 17.27
CA ALA A 865 -21.52 -79.80 16.74
C ALA A 865 -22.12 -78.66 17.57
N ASP A 866 -21.76 -78.56 18.86
CA ASP A 866 -22.23 -77.51 19.75
C ASP A 866 -21.54 -76.18 19.45
N LEU A 867 -20.26 -76.19 19.05
CA LEU A 867 -19.54 -74.99 18.58
C LEU A 867 -20.20 -74.40 17.32
N LEU A 868 -20.51 -75.26 16.35
CA LEU A 868 -21.21 -74.86 15.12
C LEU A 868 -22.60 -74.26 15.42
N ALA A 869 -23.34 -74.85 16.36
CA ALA A 869 -24.64 -74.31 16.77
C ALA A 869 -24.51 -72.92 17.42
N LEU A 870 -23.45 -72.69 18.20
CA LEU A 870 -23.21 -71.41 18.86
C LEU A 870 -22.91 -70.25 17.91
N TYR A 871 -22.29 -70.51 16.75
CA TYR A 871 -22.09 -69.45 15.74
C TYR A 871 -23.42 -68.84 15.29
N ASP A 872 -24.45 -69.68 15.11
CA ASP A 872 -25.78 -69.21 14.72
C ASP A 872 -26.55 -68.64 15.93
N ASP A 873 -26.49 -69.31 17.07
CA ASP A 873 -27.32 -68.98 18.25
C ASP A 873 -26.88 -67.71 19.00
N LEU A 874 -25.59 -67.33 18.98
CA LEU A 874 -25.08 -66.18 19.74
C LEU A 874 -25.23 -64.83 19.03
N PHE A 875 -25.15 -64.83 17.70
CA PHE A 875 -25.19 -63.62 16.88
C PHE A 875 -26.39 -63.58 15.91
N GLY A 876 -27.30 -64.55 15.98
CA GLY A 876 -28.65 -64.47 15.43
C GLY A 876 -28.76 -64.67 13.91
N ASN A 877 -27.99 -65.61 13.34
CA ASN A 877 -28.12 -66.02 11.93
C ASN A 877 -29.42 -66.77 11.64
#